data_AF-A0A2D6WAE6-F1
#
_entry.id   AF-A0A2D6WAE6-F1
#
_cell.length_a   1.000
_cell.length_b   1.000
_cell.length_c   1.000
_cell.angle_alpha   90.00
_cell.angle_beta   90.00
_cell.angle_gamma   90.00
#
_symmetry.space_group_name_H-M   'P 1'
#
loop_
_entity.id
_entity.type
_entity.pdbx_description
1 polymer ?
#
loop_
_entity_poly.entity_id
_entity_poly.type
_entity_poly.pdbx_seq_one_letter_code
_entity_poly.pdbx_strand_id
1 'polypeptide(L)'
;MIEFRYMRFFLVILLWLSPSANVIADSIYDYHDVRGRESKSSNLILDQVVVRDNKIEHKDANHDGFYSITFDPVQGATGIEFEWNNEGHYKHWTVREIEAYTDFGSRIKIVSGKVIPGAERTSDKPFTNAFDGDVETSTFTTSSGTTAFPQRTFLQLVPGNHSLDRIRINDVAGNGENGRMKQIAVRVTTDTDDDLKDRKYIDVSNLSVQIFGENIIEGELLPMKGQSRTQGMKNYGSQWSGDAHMLWDGGVNESMETSIVIDKQSKYNLQFQLTKAPDYGEFDIYLDEKLIASKIDLYAKDVVLADLINVSELQLDKGQHTIRFKLLGSNKKASTYRKNRYLLGLDYIKIVNMLQNEEVSDNNLADIPSKEKDETKSISNEISSINEVVNITLKDIKPILVSRCYGCHGDNGKVKGKINLREIKTRDDFLKNIEITEKIVDALNFKEMPPEDEKQLTAKEHEMMSTLFGSYLDAYIKESASLKSIVMRRMNRYEYNNAVKDLLQLKGDVYPLPEKVIRSSSYFNPSSGKFPNSIRLSNRALGKNQIEQHILTGVSPFAIDLQSEHGFNNRGDELSVSPIMVETFLNLGRSIVNAPEFDKYSNLTESSFFKLPETTPITRSLLEAHLSSFLEKAFRKPVSQDVMGRYINYLESELKNGKPFKDSMKKLITAIISSPRFFYISEQKNSSLKTQPLSPYEMATRLSFFLWSSIPDDELLRVARDGTILNPKIYESQVARLLESPKSKSIAENFARQWLRLDQLITAVPDFDRFQIYYSRIGCEQWKFGLQTMIEPLLLFESIMVEDRSIMLLVDSNYSYRSDEMQSWYNDEIPFGKRQNRNRFNTNSQTFTRRSLPSRREGGVITSAATLTMTSEPLRTSPIRRGAWVATVIFNKPPPPPPDIIPEIEQDDVEIEKKGITLRQRLVAHQENESCASCHKKIDPLGFALENFDAIGRWRDNYKSGLDIDSSGEIFGETKFNDIIGLKDTILRNPEWFMRAFIEHMLSYSLGRELDISDKPYIDKILEQVILDRGKFSTVVTEITKSYPFMNKTNQSER
;
A
#
# COMPACT_ATOMS: atom_id res chain seq x y z
N MET A 1 54.41 21.14 -9.99
CA MET A 1 54.95 21.69 -11.25
C MET A 1 53.82 21.55 -12.27
N ILE A 2 53.01 22.58 -12.55
CA ILE A 2 53.30 23.77 -13.39
C ILE A 2 53.71 23.26 -14.79
N GLU A 3 53.01 23.46 -15.92
CA GLU A 3 52.15 24.55 -16.39
C GLU A 3 51.39 24.07 -17.67
N PHE A 4 50.19 24.57 -17.95
CA PHE A 4 49.88 25.41 -19.13
C PHE A 4 48.37 25.64 -19.25
N ARG A 5 48.00 26.91 -19.08
CA ARG A 5 46.65 27.46 -19.24
C ARG A 5 46.84 28.86 -19.80
N TYR A 6 46.55 29.13 -21.08
CA TYR A 6 46.23 30.46 -21.63
C TYR A 6 45.75 30.36 -23.09
N MET A 7 44.45 30.59 -23.32
CA MET A 7 43.94 31.62 -24.24
C MET A 7 42.40 31.57 -24.33
N ARG A 8 41.77 32.59 -23.75
CA ARG A 8 40.43 33.11 -24.09
C ARG A 8 40.65 34.59 -24.48
N PHE A 9 39.81 35.11 -25.39
CA PHE A 9 39.56 36.52 -25.80
C PHE A 9 39.98 36.92 -27.24
N PHE A 10 39.15 37.80 -27.84
CA PHE A 10 38.96 38.24 -29.24
C PHE A 10 37.90 37.41 -30.01
N LEU A 11 36.79 37.93 -30.55
CA LEU A 11 36.38 39.30 -30.87
C LEU A 11 34.83 39.36 -31.06
N VAL A 12 34.18 40.31 -30.41
CA VAL A 12 32.87 40.90 -30.81
C VAL A 12 33.21 42.26 -31.42
N ILE A 13 32.47 42.71 -32.46
CA ILE A 13 32.28 44.10 -32.97
C ILE A 13 32.64 44.32 -34.48
N LEU A 14 31.59 44.64 -35.29
CA LEU A 14 31.45 45.47 -36.53
C LEU A 14 32.02 44.97 -37.89
N LEU A 15 31.40 45.12 -39.08
CA LEU A 15 30.03 45.45 -39.61
C LEU A 15 30.06 45.31 -41.17
N TRP A 16 28.93 44.96 -41.78
CA TRP A 16 28.34 45.41 -43.07
C TRP A 16 29.18 45.65 -44.35
N LEU A 17 28.85 44.95 -45.45
CA LEU A 17 28.37 45.47 -46.76
C LEU A 17 28.28 44.33 -47.83
N SER A 18 27.10 44.15 -48.44
CA SER A 18 26.71 43.23 -49.56
C SER A 18 27.43 43.54 -50.91
N PRO A 19 27.19 42.86 -52.07
CA PRO A 19 26.22 41.78 -52.41
C PRO A 19 26.70 40.62 -53.35
N SER A 20 25.92 39.52 -53.42
CA SER A 20 25.71 38.51 -54.53
C SER A 20 26.94 37.82 -55.18
N ALA A 21 27.07 36.49 -55.36
CA ALA A 21 26.10 35.38 -55.49
C ALA A 21 26.74 33.98 -55.28
N ASN A 22 25.88 33.06 -54.80
CA ASN A 22 25.77 31.60 -55.02
C ASN A 22 26.73 30.54 -54.41
N VAL A 23 26.07 29.69 -53.60
CA VAL A 23 26.31 28.29 -53.11
C VAL A 23 27.39 28.14 -52.01
N ILE A 24 27.20 27.51 -50.83
CA ILE A 24 26.30 26.46 -50.29
C ILE A 24 26.15 26.67 -48.75
N ALA A 25 24.96 26.38 -48.19
CA ALA A 25 24.58 26.24 -46.77
C ALA A 25 23.88 27.45 -46.08
N ASP A 26 22.55 27.34 -45.97
CA ASP A 26 21.62 28.28 -45.33
C ASP A 26 21.39 27.95 -43.84
N SER A 27 21.55 28.91 -42.92
CA SER A 27 20.92 28.80 -41.60
C SER A 27 20.77 30.13 -40.84
N ILE A 28 19.60 30.28 -40.16
CA ILE A 28 19.32 30.96 -38.86
C ILE A 28 18.49 32.29 -38.88
N TYR A 29 17.29 32.21 -38.25
CA TYR A 29 16.30 33.19 -37.70
C TYR A 29 15.85 34.44 -38.49
N ASP A 30 14.54 34.55 -38.82
CA ASP A 30 13.57 35.41 -38.09
C ASP A 30 12.10 35.23 -38.54
N TYR A 31 11.19 35.70 -37.68
CA TYR A 31 9.71 35.62 -37.65
C TYR A 31 8.91 36.04 -38.92
N HIS A 32 7.81 35.34 -39.23
CA HIS A 32 6.41 35.81 -39.04
C HIS A 32 5.37 34.89 -39.73
N ASP A 33 4.31 34.62 -38.94
CA ASP A 33 2.87 34.49 -39.24
C ASP A 33 2.34 34.44 -40.71
N VAL A 34 1.13 33.85 -40.81
CA VAL A 34 0.08 34.08 -41.82
C VAL A 34 0.01 33.14 -43.06
N ARG A 35 -0.97 32.23 -42.99
CA ARG A 35 -1.89 31.70 -44.04
C ARG A 35 -1.31 31.36 -45.43
N GLY A 36 -1.48 30.09 -45.84
CA GLY A 36 -1.42 29.69 -47.24
C GLY A 36 -1.64 28.18 -47.46
N ARG A 37 -2.84 27.85 -47.95
CA ARG A 37 -3.37 26.59 -48.55
C ARG A 37 -2.29 25.65 -49.15
N GLU A 38 -2.43 24.32 -49.15
CA GLU A 38 -3.49 23.56 -49.85
C GLU A 38 -3.40 22.03 -49.54
N SER A 39 -4.54 21.35 -49.49
CA SER A 39 -4.66 19.88 -49.34
C SER A 39 -4.04 19.14 -50.53
N LYS A 40 -3.25 18.09 -50.25
CA LYS A 40 -3.04 16.97 -51.18
C LYS A 40 -3.49 15.67 -50.54
N SER A 41 -4.78 15.40 -50.71
CA SER A 41 -5.32 14.13 -51.18
C SER A 41 -4.58 12.86 -50.74
N SER A 42 -5.03 12.33 -49.60
CA SER A 42 -5.63 11.00 -49.48
C SER A 42 -5.22 9.98 -50.55
N ASN A 43 -4.25 9.14 -50.20
CA ASN A 43 -4.12 7.79 -50.75
C ASN A 43 -3.75 6.80 -49.64
N LEU A 44 -4.39 6.95 -48.47
CA LEU A 44 -4.42 5.90 -47.44
C LEU A 44 -5.85 5.38 -47.35
N ILE A 45 -5.98 4.08 -47.56
CA ILE A 45 -7.21 3.33 -47.36
C ILE A 45 -7.57 3.48 -45.86
N LEU A 46 -8.65 4.21 -45.58
CA LEU A 46 -9.18 4.50 -44.25
C LEU A 46 -9.97 3.30 -43.71
N ASP A 47 -9.27 2.21 -43.38
CA ASP A 47 -9.88 1.05 -42.72
C ASP A 47 -8.94 0.53 -41.64
N GLN A 48 -8.94 1.06 -40.41
CA GLN A 48 -8.43 0.30 -39.24
C GLN A 48 -9.07 0.71 -37.91
N VAL A 49 -10.36 0.39 -37.77
CA VAL A 49 -10.95 0.11 -36.45
C VAL A 49 -11.51 -1.31 -36.48
N VAL A 50 -11.11 -2.15 -35.53
CA VAL A 50 -11.54 -3.56 -35.48
C VAL A 50 -12.36 -3.79 -34.22
N VAL A 51 -13.60 -4.27 -34.39
CA VAL A 51 -14.45 -4.74 -33.28
C VAL A 51 -14.19 -6.23 -33.08
N ARG A 52 -13.74 -6.65 -31.89
CA ARG A 52 -13.57 -8.07 -31.50
C ARG A 52 -14.12 -8.29 -30.10
N ASP A 53 -15.11 -9.17 -29.96
CA ASP A 53 -15.63 -9.66 -28.67
C ASP A 53 -15.77 -8.54 -27.61
N ASN A 54 -16.59 -7.52 -27.90
CA ASN A 54 -16.86 -6.35 -27.03
C ASN A 54 -15.72 -5.32 -26.88
N LYS A 55 -14.66 -5.44 -27.69
CA LYS A 55 -13.52 -4.51 -27.72
C LYS A 55 -13.45 -3.75 -29.04
N ILE A 56 -13.27 -2.43 -28.99
CA ILE A 56 -13.01 -1.61 -30.18
C ILE A 56 -11.55 -1.15 -30.16
N GLU A 57 -10.76 -1.56 -31.14
CA GLU A 57 -9.36 -1.12 -31.27
C GLU A 57 -9.20 -0.17 -32.45
N HIS A 58 -8.81 1.08 -32.18
CA HIS A 58 -8.49 2.10 -33.16
C HIS A 58 -6.99 2.08 -33.48
N LYS A 59 -6.60 1.99 -34.76
CA LYS A 59 -5.18 1.75 -35.11
C LYS A 59 -4.44 2.93 -35.75
N ASP A 60 -5.07 4.07 -36.04
CA ASP A 60 -4.32 5.22 -36.61
C ASP A 60 -4.99 6.61 -36.38
N ALA A 61 -4.21 7.63 -36.00
CA ALA A 61 -4.70 8.81 -35.26
C ALA A 61 -4.55 10.18 -35.96
N ASN A 62 -4.75 10.23 -37.28
CA ASN A 62 -4.52 11.47 -38.07
C ASN A 62 -5.80 12.25 -38.46
N HIS A 63 -6.97 11.95 -37.90
CA HIS A 63 -8.22 12.65 -38.26
C HIS A 63 -8.60 13.74 -37.24
N ASP A 64 -8.73 14.99 -37.72
CA ASP A 64 -9.04 16.21 -36.94
C ASP A 64 -10.56 16.50 -36.81
N GLY A 65 -11.38 15.45 -36.89
CA GLY A 65 -12.84 15.52 -36.73
C GLY A 65 -13.37 14.70 -35.55
N PHE A 66 -14.68 14.62 -35.41
CA PHE A 66 -15.34 13.73 -34.44
C PHE A 66 -15.43 12.30 -35.00
N TYR A 67 -15.72 11.31 -34.15
CA TYR A 67 -15.98 9.94 -34.58
C TYR A 67 -17.36 9.49 -34.10
N SER A 68 -18.11 8.81 -34.97
CA SER A 68 -19.36 8.15 -34.61
C SER A 68 -19.13 6.65 -34.59
N ILE A 69 -19.42 5.99 -33.47
CA ILE A 69 -19.37 4.54 -33.34
C ILE A 69 -20.81 4.04 -33.48
N THR A 70 -21.10 3.35 -34.57
CA THR A 70 -22.41 2.72 -34.81
C THR A 70 -22.25 1.24 -34.54
N PHE A 71 -23.16 0.62 -33.81
CA PHE A 71 -23.22 -0.81 -33.57
C PHE A 71 -24.40 -1.36 -34.33
N ASP A 72 -24.35 -2.62 -34.76
CA ASP A 72 -25.58 -3.22 -35.22
C ASP A 72 -26.58 -3.27 -34.05
N PRO A 73 -27.88 -2.98 -34.30
CA PRO A 73 -28.98 -3.10 -33.35
C PRO A 73 -28.81 -4.22 -32.31
N VAL A 74 -28.46 -3.86 -31.07
CA VAL A 74 -28.38 -4.84 -29.96
C VAL A 74 -29.75 -4.96 -29.31
N GLN A 75 -30.56 -5.89 -29.82
CA GLN A 75 -31.93 -6.10 -29.36
C GLN A 75 -31.97 -6.54 -27.89
N GLY A 76 -32.74 -5.83 -27.06
CA GLY A 76 -32.92 -6.14 -25.64
C GLY A 76 -31.85 -5.54 -24.71
N ALA A 77 -30.89 -4.76 -25.23
CA ALA A 77 -29.93 -4.06 -24.39
C ALA A 77 -30.62 -3.04 -23.47
N THR A 78 -30.47 -3.20 -22.16
CA THR A 78 -30.95 -2.26 -21.13
C THR A 78 -29.82 -1.44 -20.50
N GLY A 79 -28.58 -1.60 -20.98
CA GLY A 79 -27.47 -0.72 -20.63
C GLY A 79 -26.19 -1.01 -21.40
N ILE A 80 -25.28 -0.05 -21.38
CA ILE A 80 -23.95 -0.13 -21.99
C ILE A 80 -22.93 0.39 -21.00
N GLU A 81 -21.87 -0.36 -20.82
CA GLU A 81 -20.70 0.09 -20.12
C GLU A 81 -19.57 0.34 -21.11
N PHE A 82 -18.82 1.41 -20.94
CA PHE A 82 -17.59 1.58 -21.69
C PHE A 82 -16.46 2.10 -20.81
N GLU A 83 -15.28 1.51 -20.97
CA GLU A 83 -14.04 2.00 -20.38
C GLU A 83 -13.33 2.87 -21.41
N TRP A 84 -12.91 4.08 -21.06
CA TRP A 84 -12.15 4.95 -21.96
C TRP A 84 -10.96 5.62 -21.29
N ASN A 85 -9.92 5.92 -22.07
CA ASN A 85 -8.71 6.59 -21.60
C ASN A 85 -8.29 7.72 -22.56
N ASN A 86 -7.67 8.77 -22.03
CA ASN A 86 -7.09 9.88 -22.80
C ASN A 86 -5.56 9.84 -22.65
N GLU A 87 -4.85 9.52 -23.73
CA GLU A 87 -3.41 9.24 -23.69
C GLU A 87 -2.60 10.41 -24.28
N GLY A 88 -1.94 11.18 -23.41
CA GLY A 88 -0.89 12.14 -23.80
C GLY A 88 -1.35 13.57 -24.13
N HIS A 89 -0.38 14.37 -24.62
CA HIS A 89 -0.65 15.70 -25.17
C HIS A 89 -0.96 15.56 -26.67
N TYR A 90 -2.16 16.00 -27.07
CA TYR A 90 -2.77 15.97 -28.42
C TYR A 90 -3.50 14.66 -28.83
N LYS A 91 -4.81 14.79 -29.11
CA LYS A 91 -5.68 14.00 -30.04
C LYS A 91 -5.99 12.51 -29.81
N HIS A 92 -5.51 11.84 -28.76
CA HIS A 92 -5.70 10.38 -28.61
C HIS A 92 -6.67 10.00 -27.49
N TRP A 93 -7.77 9.34 -27.85
CA TRP A 93 -8.67 8.65 -26.92
C TRP A 93 -8.88 7.21 -27.36
N THR A 94 -8.95 6.30 -26.38
CA THR A 94 -9.18 4.87 -26.65
C THR A 94 -10.36 4.42 -25.83
N VAL A 95 -11.41 3.88 -26.47
CA VAL A 95 -12.46 3.13 -25.77
C VAL A 95 -11.96 1.70 -25.66
N ARG A 96 -11.60 1.28 -24.45
CA ARG A 96 -10.93 0.01 -24.16
C ARG A 96 -11.87 -1.18 -24.20
N GLU A 97 -13.12 -1.01 -23.82
CA GLU A 97 -14.14 -2.05 -23.78
C GLU A 97 -15.53 -1.41 -23.86
N ILE A 98 -16.48 -2.06 -24.55
CA ILE A 98 -17.89 -1.67 -24.60
C ILE A 98 -18.73 -2.93 -24.37
N GLU A 99 -19.43 -3.01 -23.24
CA GLU A 99 -20.28 -4.16 -22.90
C GLU A 99 -21.75 -3.77 -22.89
N ALA A 100 -22.60 -4.54 -23.59
CA ALA A 100 -24.06 -4.37 -23.54
C ALA A 100 -24.68 -5.39 -22.57
N TYR A 101 -25.76 -5.02 -21.88
CA TYR A 101 -26.37 -5.84 -20.82
C TYR A 101 -27.88 -5.98 -20.98
N THR A 102 -28.43 -7.12 -20.53
CA THR A 102 -29.86 -7.33 -20.22
C THR A 102 -30.04 -7.45 -18.71
N ASP A 103 -30.99 -6.68 -18.17
CA ASP A 103 -31.52 -6.69 -16.79
C ASP A 103 -30.56 -7.19 -15.70
N PHE A 104 -29.39 -6.56 -15.64
CA PHE A 104 -28.37 -6.76 -14.60
C PHE A 104 -27.98 -8.22 -14.29
N GLY A 105 -27.95 -9.08 -15.31
CA GLY A 105 -27.58 -10.49 -15.11
C GLY A 105 -26.92 -11.21 -16.29
N SER A 106 -26.96 -10.66 -17.50
CA SER A 106 -26.40 -11.35 -18.67
C SER A 106 -25.83 -10.37 -19.70
N ARG A 107 -24.55 -10.55 -20.01
CA ARG A 107 -23.85 -9.82 -21.07
C ARG A 107 -24.45 -10.17 -22.43
N ILE A 108 -24.76 -9.18 -23.23
CA ILE A 108 -25.12 -9.35 -24.64
C ILE A 108 -23.87 -9.15 -25.48
N LYS A 109 -23.64 -10.06 -26.41
CA LYS A 109 -22.50 -9.98 -27.33
C LYS A 109 -22.76 -8.90 -28.38
N ILE A 110 -21.87 -7.92 -28.48
CA ILE A 110 -21.85 -6.97 -29.59
C ILE A 110 -21.19 -7.68 -30.78
N VAL A 111 -21.99 -8.00 -31.80
CA VAL A 111 -21.59 -8.87 -32.92
C VAL A 111 -20.83 -8.11 -34.02
N SER A 112 -21.17 -6.83 -34.24
CA SER A 112 -20.53 -5.97 -35.23
C SER A 112 -20.79 -4.49 -34.94
N GLY A 113 -19.91 -3.62 -35.44
CA GLY A 113 -20.05 -2.17 -35.39
C GLY A 113 -19.11 -1.47 -36.36
N LYS A 114 -19.46 -0.26 -36.76
CA LYS A 114 -18.70 0.59 -37.68
C LYS A 114 -18.37 1.93 -37.04
N VAL A 115 -17.10 2.31 -37.12
CA VAL A 115 -16.67 3.67 -36.78
C VAL A 115 -16.68 4.52 -38.06
N ILE A 116 -17.41 5.63 -38.03
CA ILE A 116 -17.55 6.57 -39.14
C ILE A 116 -16.85 7.88 -38.73
N PRO A 117 -15.77 8.28 -39.41
CA PRO A 117 -15.16 9.58 -39.18
C PRO A 117 -16.13 10.69 -39.63
N GLY A 118 -16.32 11.70 -38.79
CA GLY A 118 -17.08 12.90 -39.10
C GLY A 118 -16.32 13.85 -40.02
N ALA A 119 -16.98 14.89 -40.53
CA ALA A 119 -16.35 15.87 -41.40
C ALA A 119 -15.13 16.55 -40.74
N GLU A 120 -14.07 16.81 -41.53
CA GLU A 120 -12.86 17.53 -41.10
C GLU A 120 -13.14 19.01 -40.84
N ARG A 121 -12.45 19.59 -39.85
CA ARG A 121 -12.55 21.01 -39.50
C ARG A 121 -11.87 21.88 -40.56
N THR A 122 -12.60 22.81 -41.17
CA THR A 122 -12.03 23.87 -42.03
C THR A 122 -12.36 25.26 -41.49
N SER A 123 -11.57 26.27 -41.87
CA SER A 123 -11.80 27.68 -41.48
C SER A 123 -13.18 28.19 -41.86
N ASP A 124 -13.78 27.59 -42.89
CA ASP A 124 -15.00 28.05 -43.55
C ASP A 124 -16.25 27.32 -43.01
N LYS A 125 -16.05 26.29 -42.18
CA LYS A 125 -17.07 25.58 -41.41
C LYS A 125 -16.64 25.45 -39.95
N PRO A 126 -16.61 26.55 -39.16
CA PRO A 126 -16.60 26.41 -37.70
C PRO A 126 -17.82 25.57 -37.31
N PHE A 127 -17.73 24.71 -36.28
CA PHE A 127 -18.83 23.85 -35.84
C PHE A 127 -20.13 24.65 -35.59
N THR A 128 -20.91 24.93 -36.64
CA THR A 128 -22.33 25.23 -36.55
C THR A 128 -22.93 23.94 -36.06
N ASN A 129 -23.26 23.88 -34.77
CA ASN A 129 -23.89 22.77 -34.05
C ASN A 129 -23.79 21.44 -34.78
N ALA A 130 -22.88 20.56 -34.36
CA ALA A 130 -22.75 19.21 -34.92
C ALA A 130 -23.99 18.31 -34.68
N PHE A 131 -25.12 18.89 -34.28
CA PHE A 131 -26.45 18.33 -34.32
C PHE A 131 -27.30 19.27 -35.18
N ASP A 132 -27.74 18.78 -36.33
CA ASP A 132 -28.56 19.52 -37.30
C ASP A 132 -29.93 19.84 -36.68
N GLY A 133 -29.99 20.92 -35.90
CA GLY A 133 -31.19 21.72 -35.62
C GLY A 133 -32.40 21.07 -34.96
N ASP A 134 -32.48 19.75 -34.81
CA ASP A 134 -33.69 19.08 -34.36
C ASP A 134 -33.38 17.77 -33.60
N VAL A 135 -34.21 17.54 -32.59
CA VAL A 135 -34.38 16.33 -31.76
C VAL A 135 -33.34 16.04 -30.64
N GLU A 136 -33.89 15.76 -29.46
CA GLU A 136 -33.30 15.50 -28.13
C GLU A 136 -31.91 14.82 -28.12
N THR A 137 -30.92 15.47 -27.52
CA THR A 137 -29.54 14.94 -27.42
C THR A 137 -28.96 15.21 -26.04
N SER A 138 -28.54 14.16 -25.32
CA SER A 138 -27.87 14.30 -24.02
C SER A 138 -26.36 14.30 -24.18
N THR A 139 -25.70 15.27 -23.54
CA THR A 139 -24.28 15.52 -23.73
C THR A 139 -23.56 15.61 -22.38
N PHE A 140 -22.58 14.73 -22.15
CA PHE A 140 -21.74 14.72 -20.95
C PHE A 140 -20.47 15.53 -21.18
N THR A 141 -20.13 16.46 -20.29
CA THR A 141 -18.94 17.30 -20.40
C THR A 141 -17.95 16.89 -19.32
N THR A 142 -16.78 16.37 -19.72
CA THR A 142 -15.68 16.04 -18.81
C THR A 142 -14.96 17.33 -18.42
N SER A 143 -14.61 17.52 -17.14
CA SER A 143 -13.85 18.71 -16.74
C SER A 143 -12.44 18.69 -17.38
N SER A 144 -11.91 19.86 -17.73
CA SER A 144 -10.62 20.00 -18.44
C SER A 144 -9.38 19.57 -17.63
N GLY A 145 -9.59 19.10 -16.39
CA GLY A 145 -8.57 18.61 -15.46
C GLY A 145 -8.56 17.10 -15.22
N THR A 146 -9.56 16.34 -15.68
CA THR A 146 -9.59 14.88 -15.51
C THR A 146 -8.73 14.20 -16.57
N THR A 147 -7.41 14.25 -16.38
CA THR A 147 -6.44 13.59 -17.27
C THR A 147 -5.43 12.80 -16.44
N ALA A 148 -5.72 11.52 -16.13
CA ALA A 148 -4.73 10.51 -15.69
C ALA A 148 -5.25 9.06 -15.55
N PHE A 149 -6.56 8.78 -15.61
CA PHE A 149 -7.11 7.46 -15.25
C PHE A 149 -8.10 6.93 -16.31
N PRO A 150 -8.12 5.60 -16.57
CA PRO A 150 -9.21 4.97 -17.30
C PRO A 150 -10.54 5.24 -16.58
N GLN A 151 -11.52 5.76 -17.32
CA GLN A 151 -12.85 6.06 -16.80
C GLN A 151 -13.78 4.93 -17.21
N ARG A 152 -14.44 4.29 -16.24
CA ARG A 152 -15.52 3.35 -16.51
C ARG A 152 -16.83 4.14 -16.50
N THR A 153 -17.55 4.15 -17.60
CA THR A 153 -18.81 4.89 -17.75
C THR A 153 -19.93 3.90 -18.02
N PHE A 154 -20.89 3.84 -17.11
CA PHE A 154 -22.10 3.04 -17.29
C PHE A 154 -23.23 3.92 -17.83
N LEU A 155 -24.03 3.37 -18.73
CA LEU A 155 -25.20 4.00 -19.33
C LEU A 155 -26.35 3.01 -19.19
N GLN A 156 -27.33 3.28 -18.32
CA GLN A 156 -28.52 2.46 -18.21
C GLN A 156 -29.64 3.03 -19.08
N LEU A 157 -30.28 2.17 -19.87
CA LEU A 157 -31.46 2.51 -20.66
C LEU A 157 -32.72 2.16 -19.86
N VAL A 158 -33.80 2.91 -20.08
CA VAL A 158 -35.10 2.63 -19.47
C VAL A 158 -35.60 1.25 -19.95
N PRO A 159 -36.28 0.44 -19.12
CA PRO A 159 -36.82 -0.85 -19.57
C PRO A 159 -37.82 -0.68 -20.73
N GLY A 160 -37.57 -1.36 -21.85
CA GLY A 160 -38.42 -1.33 -23.05
C GLY A 160 -37.80 -2.07 -24.25
N ASN A 161 -38.56 -2.27 -25.33
CA ASN A 161 -38.05 -2.84 -26.58
C ASN A 161 -37.22 -1.79 -27.32
N HIS A 162 -35.94 -1.71 -26.97
CA HIS A 162 -34.99 -0.76 -27.55
C HIS A 162 -33.91 -1.50 -28.34
N SER A 163 -33.37 -0.79 -29.33
CA SER A 163 -32.26 -1.25 -30.14
C SER A 163 -31.13 -0.25 -29.97
N LEU A 164 -30.04 -0.66 -29.34
CA LEU A 164 -28.86 0.18 -29.31
C LEU A 164 -28.16 0.15 -30.68
N ASP A 165 -28.15 1.28 -31.38
CA ASP A 165 -27.57 1.38 -32.73
C ASP A 165 -26.36 2.36 -32.81
N ARG A 166 -26.26 3.44 -32.01
CA ARG A 166 -25.17 4.43 -32.22
C ARG A 166 -24.69 5.22 -31.00
N ILE A 167 -23.39 5.20 -30.70
CA ILE A 167 -22.70 6.08 -29.73
C ILE A 167 -21.84 7.13 -30.47
N ARG A 168 -21.99 8.42 -30.18
CA ARG A 168 -21.26 9.50 -30.88
C ARG A 168 -20.32 10.30 -29.97
N ILE A 169 -19.02 10.08 -30.09
CA ILE A 169 -18.02 10.74 -29.25
C ILE A 169 -17.48 11.99 -29.98
N ASN A 170 -17.76 13.19 -29.48
CA ASN A 170 -17.37 14.45 -30.11
C ASN A 170 -16.12 15.08 -29.46
N ASP A 171 -15.10 15.41 -30.25
CA ASP A 171 -14.05 16.34 -29.81
C ASP A 171 -14.45 17.79 -30.15
N VAL A 172 -14.91 18.56 -29.15
CA VAL A 172 -15.18 19.99 -29.35
C VAL A 172 -13.89 20.77 -29.13
N ALA A 173 -13.08 20.87 -30.18
CA ALA A 173 -11.87 21.68 -30.20
C ALA A 173 -12.20 23.20 -30.17
N GLY A 174 -12.63 23.71 -29.02
CA GLY A 174 -12.77 25.14 -28.76
C GLY A 174 -11.44 25.76 -28.33
N ASN A 175 -10.89 26.62 -29.20
CA ASN A 175 -9.67 27.46 -29.13
C ASN A 175 -9.02 27.67 -27.74
N GLY A 176 -8.30 26.66 -27.26
CA GLY A 176 -7.32 26.78 -26.17
C GLY A 176 -6.21 25.76 -26.39
N GLU A 177 -4.98 26.08 -25.98
CA GLU A 177 -3.67 25.51 -26.39
C GLU A 177 -3.49 23.98 -26.28
N ASN A 178 -4.45 23.21 -25.76
CA ASN A 178 -4.16 21.89 -25.18
C ASN A 178 -4.79 20.67 -25.89
N GLY A 179 -5.64 20.83 -26.91
CA GLY A 179 -6.13 19.71 -27.75
C GLY A 179 -6.71 18.51 -26.99
N ARG A 180 -7.47 18.73 -25.90
CA ARG A 180 -8.05 17.71 -25.02
C ARG A 180 -9.54 17.48 -25.32
N MET A 181 -9.99 16.23 -25.26
CA MET A 181 -11.42 15.87 -25.27
C MET A 181 -12.15 16.58 -24.12
N LYS A 182 -13.17 17.36 -24.45
CA LYS A 182 -13.98 18.12 -23.49
C LYS A 182 -15.35 17.49 -23.24
N GLN A 183 -15.81 16.60 -24.11
CA GLN A 183 -17.20 16.19 -24.14
C GLN A 183 -17.38 14.77 -24.71
N ILE A 184 -18.30 13.98 -24.14
CA ILE A 184 -18.78 12.71 -24.69
C ILE A 184 -20.29 12.87 -24.87
N ALA A 185 -20.80 12.70 -26.09
CA ALA A 185 -22.24 12.68 -26.34
C ALA A 185 -22.70 11.23 -26.53
N VAL A 186 -23.90 10.90 -26.09
CA VAL A 186 -24.49 9.58 -26.34
C VAL A 186 -25.90 9.79 -26.86
N ARG A 187 -26.22 9.17 -28.00
CA ARG A 187 -27.60 9.10 -28.53
C ARG A 187 -28.05 7.65 -28.49
N VAL A 188 -29.34 7.41 -28.34
CA VAL A 188 -29.92 6.06 -28.37
C VAL A 188 -31.19 6.13 -29.20
N THR A 189 -31.35 5.22 -30.17
CA THR A 189 -32.49 5.19 -31.10
C THR A 189 -33.38 3.98 -30.85
N THR A 190 -34.61 4.02 -31.35
CA THR A 190 -35.60 2.93 -31.21
C THR A 190 -35.93 2.21 -32.51
N ASP A 191 -35.47 2.72 -33.65
CA ASP A 191 -35.68 2.14 -34.98
C ASP A 191 -34.35 1.94 -35.73
N THR A 192 -34.45 1.19 -36.83
CA THR A 192 -33.33 0.81 -37.70
C THR A 192 -33.28 1.65 -38.98
N ASP A 193 -33.88 2.84 -38.99
CA ASP A 193 -33.96 3.66 -40.22
C ASP A 193 -32.57 4.17 -40.62
N ASP A 194 -32.25 4.20 -41.91
CA ASP A 194 -30.94 4.61 -42.40
C ASP A 194 -30.82 6.14 -42.47
N ASP A 195 -31.93 6.87 -42.59
CA ASP A 195 -31.91 8.34 -42.56
C ASP A 195 -31.93 8.88 -41.13
N LEU A 196 -30.90 9.66 -40.78
CA LEU A 196 -30.72 10.24 -39.45
C LEU A 196 -31.85 11.17 -39.02
N LYS A 197 -32.57 11.77 -39.97
CA LYS A 197 -33.64 12.74 -39.70
C LYS A 197 -34.96 12.06 -39.33
N ASP A 198 -35.16 10.82 -39.78
CA ASP A 198 -36.41 10.09 -39.61
C ASP A 198 -36.37 9.09 -38.44
N ARG A 199 -35.20 8.89 -37.83
CA ARG A 199 -35.00 8.04 -36.65
C ARG A 199 -35.72 8.55 -35.41
N LYS A 200 -36.31 7.64 -34.63
CA LYS A 200 -36.91 7.92 -33.31
C LYS A 200 -35.89 7.71 -32.19
N TYR A 201 -35.76 8.72 -31.32
CA TYR A 201 -34.80 8.75 -30.22
C TYR A 201 -35.45 8.46 -28.85
N ILE A 202 -34.68 7.92 -27.90
CA ILE A 202 -35.12 7.67 -26.52
C ILE A 202 -34.77 8.86 -25.62
N ASP A 203 -35.66 9.25 -24.72
CA ASP A 203 -35.34 10.12 -23.58
C ASP A 203 -34.39 9.40 -22.61
N VAL A 204 -33.14 9.84 -22.55
CA VAL A 204 -32.06 9.25 -21.73
C VAL A 204 -31.88 9.97 -20.38
N SER A 205 -32.93 10.57 -19.84
CA SER A 205 -32.95 11.29 -18.55
C SER A 205 -32.54 10.47 -17.30
N ASN A 206 -32.37 9.14 -17.44
CA ASN A 206 -31.98 8.18 -16.39
C ASN A 206 -30.53 7.65 -16.47
N LEU A 207 -29.64 8.32 -17.20
CA LEU A 207 -28.23 7.96 -17.32
C LEU A 207 -27.48 8.16 -15.97
N SER A 208 -26.96 7.10 -15.35
CA SER A 208 -26.07 7.20 -14.17
C SER A 208 -24.62 6.87 -14.51
N VAL A 209 -23.71 7.82 -14.31
CA VAL A 209 -22.25 7.60 -14.43
C VAL A 209 -21.68 7.29 -13.04
N GLN A 210 -21.03 6.14 -12.87
CA GLN A 210 -20.29 5.79 -11.66
C GLN A 210 -18.79 5.71 -11.93
N ILE A 211 -18.00 6.40 -11.12
CA ILE A 211 -16.53 6.30 -11.11
C ILE A 211 -16.15 5.46 -9.89
N PHE A 212 -15.59 4.26 -10.11
CA PHE A 212 -15.28 3.31 -9.03
C PHE A 212 -13.96 3.68 -8.31
N GLY A 213 -13.97 3.81 -6.98
CA GLY A 213 -12.74 4.06 -6.21
C GLY A 213 -12.83 4.19 -4.68
N GLU A 214 -13.94 4.61 -4.08
CA GLU A 214 -14.01 4.85 -2.63
C GLU A 214 -15.43 4.58 -2.06
N ASN A 215 -15.53 4.24 -0.76
CA ASN A 215 -16.79 4.32 -0.01
C ASN A 215 -17.23 5.78 0.22
N ILE A 216 -16.47 6.75 -0.30
CA ILE A 216 -16.76 8.17 -0.39
C ILE A 216 -16.92 8.46 -1.89
N ILE A 217 -18.07 9.00 -2.30
CA ILE A 217 -18.31 9.44 -3.67
C ILE A 217 -18.21 10.95 -3.65
N GLU A 218 -17.14 11.49 -4.24
CA GLU A 218 -16.94 12.93 -4.37
C GLU A 218 -18.10 13.57 -5.14
N GLY A 219 -18.59 14.69 -4.64
CA GLY A 219 -19.81 15.33 -5.10
C GLY A 219 -19.67 15.81 -6.54
N GLU A 220 -18.51 16.31 -6.93
CA GLU A 220 -18.20 16.70 -8.31
C GLU A 220 -18.10 15.53 -9.30
N LEU A 221 -18.09 14.30 -8.81
CA LEU A 221 -18.08 13.07 -9.62
C LEU A 221 -19.47 12.46 -9.76
N LEU A 222 -20.46 12.97 -9.03
CA LEU A 222 -21.85 12.52 -9.12
C LEU A 222 -22.55 13.05 -10.40
N PRO A 223 -23.57 12.33 -10.92
CA PRO A 223 -24.38 12.81 -12.03
C PRO A 223 -24.93 14.22 -11.76
N MET A 224 -24.52 15.17 -12.61
CA MET A 224 -24.92 16.58 -12.52
C MET A 224 -26.19 16.83 -13.34
N LYS A 225 -27.34 17.00 -12.67
CA LYS A 225 -28.61 17.43 -13.30
C LYS A 225 -28.90 18.91 -13.01
N GLY A 226 -29.71 19.54 -13.85
CA GLY A 226 -30.11 20.95 -13.69
C GLY A 226 -28.94 21.93 -13.82
N GLN A 227 -28.92 23.02 -13.03
CA GLN A 227 -27.83 24.02 -13.06
C GLN A 227 -26.64 23.64 -12.16
N SER A 228 -26.26 22.36 -12.18
CA SER A 228 -25.10 21.82 -11.45
C SER A 228 -23.79 22.08 -12.19
N ARG A 229 -22.69 22.26 -11.45
CA ARG A 229 -21.31 22.46 -11.94
C ARG A 229 -20.28 22.10 -10.86
N THR A 230 -19.05 21.76 -11.23
CA THR A 230 -17.94 21.65 -10.28
C THR A 230 -17.45 23.02 -9.84
N GLN A 231 -17.14 23.20 -8.56
CA GLN A 231 -16.43 24.37 -8.04
C GLN A 231 -15.17 23.94 -7.28
N GLY A 232 -14.04 24.57 -7.61
CA GLY A 232 -12.79 24.36 -6.88
C GLY A 232 -12.79 25.11 -5.54
N MET A 233 -12.44 24.41 -4.47
CA MET A 233 -12.59 24.87 -3.09
C MET A 233 -11.28 25.28 -2.40
N LYS A 234 -10.14 25.07 -3.06
CA LYS A 234 -8.80 25.40 -2.57
C LYS A 234 -8.64 26.84 -2.04
N ASN A 235 -9.35 27.80 -2.62
CA ASN A 235 -9.28 29.21 -2.21
C ASN A 235 -10.09 29.51 -0.93
N TYR A 236 -10.93 28.57 -0.47
CA TYR A 236 -11.77 28.71 0.73
C TYR A 236 -11.22 27.91 1.91
N GLY A 237 -10.24 27.03 1.68
CA GLY A 237 -9.55 26.23 2.70
C GLY A 237 -9.25 24.81 2.23
N SER A 238 -8.60 24.01 3.07
CA SER A 238 -8.20 22.63 2.76
C SER A 238 -9.12 21.57 3.36
N GLN A 239 -10.32 21.98 3.79
CA GLN A 239 -11.27 21.10 4.49
C GLN A 239 -12.16 20.29 3.55
N TRP A 240 -12.29 20.65 2.27
CA TRP A 240 -13.06 19.90 1.28
C TRP A 240 -12.27 18.70 0.77
N SER A 241 -12.95 17.56 0.66
CA SER A 241 -12.37 16.40 0.01
C SER A 241 -12.08 16.73 -1.46
N GLY A 242 -11.01 16.18 -2.02
CA GLY A 242 -10.64 16.44 -3.42
C GLY A 242 -10.31 17.90 -3.81
N ASP A 243 -10.24 18.86 -2.87
CA ASP A 243 -10.14 20.31 -3.13
C ASP A 243 -11.31 20.87 -4.00
N ALA A 244 -12.45 20.18 -4.10
CA ALA A 244 -13.58 20.56 -4.95
C ALA A 244 -14.92 20.12 -4.36
N HIS A 245 -16.03 20.55 -4.97
CA HIS A 245 -17.36 20.02 -4.66
C HIS A 245 -18.31 20.22 -5.85
N MET A 246 -19.49 19.58 -5.84
CA MET A 246 -20.58 19.90 -6.76
C MET A 246 -21.38 21.10 -6.25
N LEU A 247 -21.54 22.09 -7.11
CA LEU A 247 -22.30 23.30 -6.88
C LEU A 247 -23.55 23.32 -7.78
N TRP A 248 -24.73 23.46 -7.21
CA TRP A 248 -25.99 23.64 -7.93
C TRP A 248 -26.66 24.94 -7.51
N ASP A 249 -27.35 25.62 -8.42
CA ASP A 249 -28.31 26.66 -8.05
C ASP A 249 -29.72 26.34 -8.53
N GLY A 250 -30.71 26.83 -7.77
CA GLY A 250 -32.12 26.67 -8.08
C GLY A 250 -33.01 27.74 -7.48
N GLY A 251 -34.24 27.80 -7.99
CA GLY A 251 -35.35 28.53 -7.41
C GLY A 251 -36.09 27.70 -6.35
N VAL A 252 -36.88 28.36 -5.51
CA VAL A 252 -37.67 27.68 -4.48
C VAL A 252 -38.62 26.65 -5.13
N ASN A 253 -38.67 25.45 -4.54
CA ASN A 253 -39.33 24.24 -5.02
C ASN A 253 -38.65 23.50 -6.18
N GLU A 254 -37.57 24.03 -6.75
CA GLU A 254 -36.72 23.27 -7.66
C GLU A 254 -35.91 22.21 -6.90
N SER A 255 -35.50 21.14 -7.59
CA SER A 255 -34.68 20.09 -7.00
C SER A 255 -33.41 19.86 -7.83
N MET A 256 -32.32 19.52 -7.14
CA MET A 256 -31.16 18.88 -7.73
C MET A 256 -31.29 17.38 -7.52
N GLU A 257 -31.03 16.61 -8.57
CA GLU A 257 -31.08 15.15 -8.52
C GLU A 257 -29.74 14.56 -8.93
N THR A 258 -29.36 13.50 -8.23
CA THR A 258 -28.21 12.68 -8.56
C THR A 258 -28.51 11.21 -8.24
N SER A 259 -27.56 10.30 -8.43
CA SER A 259 -27.79 8.88 -8.16
C SER A 259 -26.54 8.15 -7.68
N ILE A 260 -26.74 7.13 -6.84
CA ILE A 260 -25.73 6.19 -6.36
C ILE A 260 -26.10 4.76 -6.80
N VAL A 261 -25.15 3.84 -6.84
CA VAL A 261 -25.43 2.42 -7.12
C VAL A 261 -24.91 1.57 -5.97
N ILE A 262 -25.75 0.62 -5.54
CA ILE A 262 -25.51 -0.30 -4.46
C ILE A 262 -25.19 -1.69 -5.06
N ASP A 263 -24.06 -2.26 -4.65
CA ASP A 263 -23.52 -3.52 -5.20
C ASP A 263 -24.12 -4.78 -4.56
N LYS A 264 -24.63 -4.65 -3.33
CA LYS A 264 -25.25 -5.74 -2.57
C LYS A 264 -26.45 -5.20 -1.78
N GLN A 265 -27.57 -5.92 -1.80
CA GLN A 265 -28.68 -5.62 -0.93
C GLN A 265 -28.24 -5.72 0.55
N SER A 266 -28.38 -4.65 1.32
CA SER A 266 -27.95 -4.57 2.72
C SER A 266 -28.60 -3.39 3.45
N LYS A 267 -28.35 -3.31 4.76
CA LYS A 267 -28.53 -2.07 5.53
C LYS A 267 -27.32 -1.17 5.30
N TYR A 268 -27.56 0.11 5.05
CA TYR A 268 -26.53 1.10 4.80
C TYR A 268 -26.71 2.33 5.70
N ASN A 269 -25.60 2.99 6.00
CA ASN A 269 -25.54 4.35 6.48
C ASN A 269 -25.03 5.24 5.34
N LEU A 270 -25.80 6.28 4.98
CA LEU A 270 -25.40 7.32 4.05
C LEU A 270 -25.04 8.59 4.82
N GLN A 271 -23.83 9.11 4.57
CA GLN A 271 -23.36 10.37 5.14
C GLN A 271 -23.17 11.41 4.04
N PHE A 272 -23.68 12.61 4.22
CA PHE A 272 -23.58 13.71 3.26
C PHE A 272 -22.76 14.84 3.87
N GLN A 273 -21.64 15.17 3.23
CA GLN A 273 -20.85 16.34 3.56
C GLN A 273 -21.23 17.49 2.62
N LEU A 274 -21.85 18.52 3.16
CA LEU A 274 -22.30 19.70 2.41
C LEU A 274 -21.44 20.92 2.73
N THR A 275 -21.56 21.96 1.91
CA THR A 275 -20.98 23.29 2.14
C THR A 275 -22.06 24.25 2.63
N LYS A 276 -21.71 25.11 3.60
CA LYS A 276 -22.49 26.28 3.99
C LYS A 276 -21.85 27.56 3.44
N ALA A 277 -22.65 28.51 2.97
CA ALA A 277 -22.17 29.82 2.54
C ALA A 277 -23.29 30.90 2.58
N PRO A 278 -22.98 32.20 2.35
CA PRO A 278 -23.96 33.28 2.47
C PRO A 278 -25.14 33.20 1.51
N ASP A 279 -24.97 32.54 0.36
CA ASP A 279 -25.92 32.46 -0.75
C ASP A 279 -26.56 31.08 -0.93
N TYR A 280 -26.48 30.23 0.11
CA TYR A 280 -26.96 28.86 0.08
C TYR A 280 -28.36 28.73 0.68
N GLY A 281 -29.12 27.76 0.16
CA GLY A 281 -30.54 27.56 0.46
C GLY A 281 -30.82 26.60 1.62
N GLU A 282 -32.11 26.43 1.91
CA GLU A 282 -32.62 25.40 2.82
C GLU A 282 -33.15 24.21 2.02
N PHE A 283 -32.69 22.99 2.31
CA PHE A 283 -32.97 21.80 1.49
C PHE A 283 -33.61 20.63 2.25
N ASP A 284 -34.45 19.88 1.56
CA ASP A 284 -34.79 18.49 1.89
C ASP A 284 -33.95 17.53 1.05
N ILE A 285 -33.54 16.39 1.61
CA ILE A 285 -32.90 15.29 0.89
C ILE A 285 -33.86 14.09 0.87
N TYR A 286 -34.11 13.57 -0.33
CA TYR A 286 -34.86 12.35 -0.55
C TYR A 286 -33.91 11.30 -1.12
N LEU A 287 -34.10 10.04 -0.72
CA LEU A 287 -33.51 8.86 -1.33
C LEU A 287 -34.64 8.08 -1.97
N ASP A 288 -34.57 7.92 -3.29
CA ASP A 288 -35.67 7.57 -4.17
C ASP A 288 -36.86 8.51 -3.88
N GLU A 289 -37.99 7.97 -3.43
CA GLU A 289 -39.17 8.75 -3.04
C GLU A 289 -39.24 9.05 -1.53
N LYS A 290 -38.30 8.52 -0.73
CA LYS A 290 -38.33 8.63 0.73
C LYS A 290 -37.57 9.86 1.20
N LEU A 291 -38.22 10.74 1.96
CA LEU A 291 -37.55 11.85 2.65
C LEU A 291 -36.60 11.27 3.72
N ILE A 292 -35.30 11.56 3.60
CA ILE A 292 -34.25 11.05 4.50
C ILE A 292 -33.63 12.14 5.40
N ALA A 293 -33.68 13.41 4.99
CA ALA A 293 -33.30 14.55 5.82
C ALA A 293 -34.10 15.77 5.38
N SER A 294 -34.46 16.67 6.30
CA SER A 294 -35.37 17.79 6.02
C SER A 294 -34.91 19.10 6.65
N LYS A 295 -35.25 20.23 6.02
CA LYS A 295 -34.97 21.59 6.49
C LYS A 295 -33.49 21.83 6.83
N ILE A 296 -32.61 21.38 5.95
CA ILE A 296 -31.17 21.56 6.10
C ILE A 296 -30.82 22.99 5.69
N ASP A 297 -30.60 23.86 6.68
CA ASP A 297 -30.15 25.22 6.45
C ASP A 297 -28.64 25.26 6.12
N LEU A 298 -28.31 25.58 4.87
CA LEU A 298 -26.93 25.70 4.40
C LEU A 298 -26.40 27.14 4.45
N TYR A 299 -27.07 28.06 5.14
CA TYR A 299 -26.55 29.40 5.34
C TYR A 299 -25.38 29.46 6.32
N ALA A 300 -24.33 30.18 5.95
CA ALA A 300 -23.27 30.64 6.86
C ALA A 300 -22.72 31.99 6.42
N LYS A 301 -22.07 32.75 7.31
CA LYS A 301 -21.40 34.02 6.96
C LYS A 301 -20.14 33.82 6.11
N ASP A 302 -19.48 32.67 6.29
CA ASP A 302 -18.25 32.28 5.62
C ASP A 302 -18.47 30.96 4.88
N VAL A 303 -17.61 30.66 3.90
CA VAL A 303 -17.64 29.38 3.19
C VAL A 303 -17.01 28.31 4.08
N VAL A 304 -17.82 27.40 4.61
CA VAL A 304 -17.41 26.36 5.57
C VAL A 304 -18.11 25.04 5.27
N LEU A 305 -17.64 23.94 5.86
CA LEU A 305 -18.37 22.68 5.81
C LEU A 305 -19.60 22.73 6.72
N ALA A 306 -20.69 22.14 6.25
CA ALA A 306 -21.86 21.84 7.05
C ALA A 306 -21.56 20.71 8.05
N ASP A 307 -22.39 20.60 9.09
CA ASP A 307 -22.39 19.42 9.94
C ASP A 307 -22.72 18.20 9.09
N LEU A 308 -21.99 17.10 9.30
CA LEU A 308 -22.18 15.88 8.53
C LEU A 308 -23.59 15.33 8.75
N ILE A 309 -24.35 15.17 7.67
CA ILE A 309 -25.69 14.62 7.74
C ILE A 309 -25.57 13.10 7.65
N ASN A 310 -25.95 12.40 8.70
CA ASN A 310 -25.87 10.95 8.79
C ASN A 310 -27.27 10.34 8.80
N VAL A 311 -27.56 9.49 7.82
CA VAL A 311 -28.80 8.74 7.70
C VAL A 311 -28.48 7.25 7.80
N SER A 312 -28.81 6.66 8.94
CA SER A 312 -28.50 5.26 9.26
C SER A 312 -29.68 4.32 8.99
N GLU A 313 -29.39 3.02 8.95
CA GLU A 313 -30.37 1.92 8.84
C GLU A 313 -31.23 1.96 7.56
N LEU A 314 -30.65 2.43 6.45
CA LEU A 314 -31.30 2.44 5.15
C LEU A 314 -31.20 1.05 4.52
N GLN A 315 -32.33 0.37 4.36
CA GLN A 315 -32.39 -0.84 3.56
C GLN A 315 -32.31 -0.46 2.08
N LEU A 316 -31.21 -0.79 1.43
CA LEU A 316 -31.00 -0.52 0.00
C LEU A 316 -30.85 -1.84 -0.76
N ASP A 317 -31.52 -1.92 -1.90
CA ASP A 317 -31.46 -3.06 -2.79
C ASP A 317 -30.24 -2.94 -3.71
N LYS A 318 -29.83 -4.05 -4.32
CA LYS A 318 -28.79 -4.00 -5.35
C LYS A 318 -29.35 -3.23 -6.56
N GLY A 319 -28.70 -2.16 -6.98
CA GLY A 319 -29.14 -1.33 -8.10
C GLY A 319 -28.90 0.16 -7.88
N GLN A 320 -29.41 0.97 -8.82
CA GLN A 320 -29.32 2.42 -8.75
C GLN A 320 -30.39 2.98 -7.81
N HIS A 321 -29.99 3.93 -6.96
CA HIS A 321 -30.85 4.72 -6.08
C HIS A 321 -30.70 6.22 -6.40
N THR A 322 -31.80 6.95 -6.40
CA THR A 322 -31.83 8.39 -6.72
C THR A 322 -31.72 9.22 -5.46
N ILE A 323 -30.96 10.32 -5.49
CA ILE A 323 -30.86 11.28 -4.38
C ILE A 323 -31.35 12.63 -4.88
N ARG A 324 -32.39 13.16 -4.24
CA ARG A 324 -33.03 14.43 -4.62
C ARG A 324 -32.91 15.46 -3.51
N PHE A 325 -32.24 16.58 -3.80
CA PHE A 325 -32.12 17.75 -2.94
C PHE A 325 -33.16 18.80 -3.36
N LYS A 326 -34.26 18.93 -2.63
CA LYS A 326 -35.33 19.89 -2.92
C LYS A 326 -35.13 21.19 -2.16
N LEU A 327 -35.06 22.31 -2.88
CA LEU A 327 -34.92 23.65 -2.30
C LEU A 327 -36.25 24.11 -1.71
N LEU A 328 -36.32 24.26 -0.39
CA LEU A 328 -37.52 24.74 0.32
C LEU A 328 -37.60 26.26 0.42
N GLY A 329 -36.44 26.93 0.41
CA GLY A 329 -36.34 28.35 0.70
C GLY A 329 -34.92 28.72 1.08
N SER A 330 -34.77 29.68 1.97
CA SER A 330 -33.47 30.09 2.49
C SER A 330 -33.59 30.70 3.87
N ASN A 331 -32.46 30.79 4.58
CA ASN A 331 -32.38 31.58 5.79
C ASN A 331 -32.70 33.05 5.49
N LYS A 332 -33.39 33.74 6.41
CA LYS A 332 -33.71 35.18 6.27
C LYS A 332 -32.48 36.08 6.06
N LYS A 333 -31.29 35.60 6.43
CA LYS A 333 -30.01 36.31 6.28
C LYS A 333 -29.23 35.89 5.03
N ALA A 334 -29.70 34.90 4.29
CA ALA A 334 -29.05 34.45 3.08
C ALA A 334 -29.18 35.50 1.97
N SER A 335 -28.08 35.79 1.28
CA SER A 335 -28.10 36.61 0.06
C SER A 335 -28.62 35.79 -1.11
N THR A 336 -29.34 36.40 -2.04
CA THR A 336 -29.76 35.68 -3.26
C THR A 336 -28.59 35.54 -4.24
N TYR A 337 -28.41 34.35 -4.76
CA TYR A 337 -27.58 34.11 -5.94
C TYR A 337 -28.39 34.53 -7.18
N ARG A 338 -27.84 35.42 -8.02
CA ARG A 338 -28.45 35.90 -9.27
C ARG A 338 -29.96 36.18 -9.17
N LYS A 339 -30.29 37.24 -8.44
CA LYS A 339 -31.63 37.84 -8.25
C LYS A 339 -32.58 37.05 -7.34
N ASN A 340 -32.80 35.73 -7.53
CA ASN A 340 -33.80 34.95 -6.74
C ASN A 340 -33.47 33.44 -6.59
N ARG A 341 -32.20 33.05 -6.64
CA ARG A 341 -31.77 31.65 -6.58
C ARG A 341 -30.90 31.40 -5.36
N TYR A 342 -30.76 30.14 -4.98
CA TYR A 342 -29.91 29.72 -3.89
C TYR A 342 -29.04 28.55 -4.29
N LEU A 343 -27.86 28.47 -3.68
CA LEU A 343 -26.87 27.46 -3.97
C LEU A 343 -26.99 26.24 -3.03
N LEU A 344 -26.50 25.11 -3.55
CA LEU A 344 -26.21 23.86 -2.84
C LEU A 344 -24.79 23.44 -3.19
N GLY A 345 -23.98 23.14 -2.18
CA GLY A 345 -22.66 22.57 -2.35
C GLY A 345 -22.61 21.18 -1.70
N LEU A 346 -22.34 20.14 -2.49
CA LEU A 346 -22.15 18.76 -2.03
C LEU A 346 -20.68 18.39 -2.21
N ASP A 347 -19.96 18.21 -1.10
CA ASP A 347 -18.56 17.80 -1.05
C ASP A 347 -18.43 16.30 -1.35
N TYR A 348 -19.08 15.44 -0.56
CA TYR A 348 -19.12 14.01 -0.85
C TYR A 348 -20.34 13.29 -0.24
N ILE A 349 -20.61 12.08 -0.72
CA ILE A 349 -21.52 11.11 -0.12
C ILE A 349 -20.73 9.87 0.32
N LYS A 350 -20.72 9.56 1.61
CA LYS A 350 -20.12 8.34 2.14
C LYS A 350 -21.18 7.25 2.30
N ILE A 351 -20.91 6.05 1.78
CA ILE A 351 -21.79 4.88 1.84
C ILE A 351 -21.12 3.84 2.74
N VAL A 352 -21.77 3.47 3.85
CA VAL A 352 -21.25 2.52 4.83
C VAL A 352 -22.21 1.33 4.94
N ASN A 353 -21.76 0.12 4.63
CA ASN A 353 -22.57 -1.08 4.80
C ASN A 353 -22.62 -1.50 6.28
N MET A 354 -23.82 -1.66 6.84
CA MET A 354 -24.04 -1.96 8.26
C MET A 354 -24.03 -3.45 8.60
N LEU A 355 -24.08 -4.36 7.60
CA LEU A 355 -23.97 -5.82 7.84
C LEU A 355 -22.54 -6.30 8.16
N GLN A 356 -21.62 -5.38 8.51
CA GLN A 356 -20.39 -5.75 9.22
C GLN A 356 -20.60 -5.88 10.75
N ASN A 357 -21.79 -5.57 11.28
CA ASN A 357 -22.09 -5.59 12.73
C ASN A 357 -23.45 -6.22 13.11
N GLU A 358 -23.88 -7.32 12.49
CA GLU A 358 -24.89 -8.18 13.13
C GLU A 358 -24.17 -9.31 13.89
N GLU A 359 -24.18 -9.15 15.21
CA GLU A 359 -24.03 -10.23 16.17
C GLU A 359 -24.80 -11.46 15.68
N VAL A 360 -24.16 -12.64 15.80
CA VAL A 360 -24.86 -13.91 15.89
C VAL A 360 -25.79 -13.80 17.10
N SER A 361 -27.02 -13.33 16.87
CA SER A 361 -28.09 -13.46 17.83
C SER A 361 -28.47 -14.93 17.86
N ASP A 362 -28.00 -15.60 18.90
CA ASP A 362 -28.63 -16.81 19.42
C ASP A 362 -30.14 -16.54 19.53
N ASN A 363 -30.90 -17.18 18.65
CA ASN A 363 -32.22 -17.79 18.90
C ASN A 363 -32.97 -17.94 17.57
N ASN A 364 -32.75 -19.09 16.90
CA ASN A 364 -33.80 -19.85 16.23
C ASN A 364 -33.23 -21.21 15.80
N LEU A 365 -32.96 -22.06 16.81
CA LEU A 365 -32.85 -23.51 16.64
C LEU A 365 -34.23 -24.12 16.87
N ALA A 366 -35.07 -24.10 15.84
CA ALA A 366 -36.17 -25.06 15.71
C ALA A 366 -36.58 -25.15 14.23
N ASP A 367 -36.53 -26.37 13.71
CA ASP A 367 -37.17 -26.85 12.48
C ASP A 367 -36.60 -26.48 11.11
N ILE A 368 -35.44 -27.06 10.75
CA ILE A 368 -35.17 -27.52 9.37
C ILE A 368 -34.43 -28.89 9.42
N PRO A 369 -34.78 -29.89 8.58
CA PRO A 369 -34.41 -31.30 8.78
C PRO A 369 -32.94 -31.60 8.47
N SER A 370 -32.31 -32.36 9.36
CA SER A 370 -30.96 -32.88 9.27
C SER A 370 -30.75 -33.86 8.10
N LYS A 371 -30.07 -33.41 7.04
CA LYS A 371 -29.36 -34.26 6.08
C LYS A 371 -28.11 -33.53 5.57
N GLU A 372 -27.09 -33.41 6.44
CA GLU A 372 -25.70 -33.08 6.10
C GLU A 372 -24.84 -33.12 7.39
N LYS A 373 -24.83 -34.27 8.07
CA LYS A 373 -24.09 -34.46 9.34
C LYS A 373 -23.09 -35.64 9.33
N ASP A 374 -22.86 -36.26 8.17
CA ASP A 374 -21.96 -37.42 8.07
C ASP A 374 -20.56 -37.12 7.54
N GLU A 375 -20.27 -35.95 6.95
CA GLU A 375 -18.92 -35.64 6.45
C GLU A 375 -18.04 -34.86 7.43
N THR A 376 -18.60 -34.27 8.49
CA THR A 376 -17.85 -33.53 9.52
C THR A 376 -17.50 -34.36 10.77
N LYS A 377 -18.08 -35.56 10.90
CA LYS A 377 -17.71 -36.53 11.96
C LYS A 377 -16.52 -37.41 11.59
N SER A 378 -16.19 -37.59 10.31
CA SER A 378 -15.01 -38.35 9.91
C SER A 378 -13.71 -37.60 10.21
N ILE A 379 -13.69 -36.28 9.98
CA ILE A 379 -12.49 -35.45 10.20
C ILE A 379 -12.22 -35.20 11.69
N SER A 380 -13.28 -35.03 12.51
CA SER A 380 -13.14 -34.85 13.97
C SER A 380 -12.83 -36.15 14.72
N ASN A 381 -13.26 -37.31 14.21
CA ASN A 381 -12.89 -38.61 14.76
C ASN A 381 -11.49 -39.08 14.33
N GLU A 382 -10.99 -38.69 13.15
CA GLU A 382 -9.61 -38.97 12.78
C GLU A 382 -8.61 -38.12 13.60
N ILE A 383 -8.92 -36.85 13.88
CA ILE A 383 -8.04 -35.97 14.68
C ILE A 383 -8.10 -36.28 16.19
N SER A 384 -9.21 -36.83 16.71
CA SER A 384 -9.33 -37.20 18.13
C SER A 384 -8.83 -38.61 18.46
N SER A 385 -8.53 -39.44 17.45
CA SER A 385 -8.03 -40.82 17.64
C SER A 385 -6.51 -40.94 17.81
N ILE A 386 -5.76 -39.83 17.77
CA ILE A 386 -4.28 -39.83 17.84
C ILE A 386 -3.73 -39.68 19.27
N ASN A 387 -4.55 -39.41 20.28
CA ASN A 387 -4.09 -39.18 21.66
C ASN A 387 -4.19 -40.42 22.58
N GLU A 388 -3.68 -41.57 22.15
CA GLU A 388 -3.06 -42.47 23.13
C GLU A 388 -1.68 -41.90 23.46
N VAL A 389 -1.59 -41.11 24.53
CA VAL A 389 -0.31 -40.59 25.03
C VAL A 389 0.55 -41.76 25.47
N VAL A 390 1.37 -42.29 24.57
CA VAL A 390 2.48 -43.16 24.93
C VAL A 390 3.44 -42.31 25.75
N ASN A 391 3.56 -42.59 27.05
CA ASN A 391 4.54 -41.96 27.92
C ASN A 391 5.95 -42.44 27.53
N ILE A 392 6.52 -41.82 26.49
CA ILE A 392 7.89 -42.05 26.05
C ILE A 392 8.83 -41.44 27.09
N THR A 393 9.86 -42.18 27.49
CA THR A 393 10.85 -41.72 28.47
C THR A 393 12.25 -41.62 27.85
N LEU A 394 13.16 -40.91 28.52
CA LEU A 394 14.58 -40.86 28.10
C LEU A 394 15.21 -42.25 28.02
N LYS A 395 14.72 -43.22 28.82
CA LYS A 395 15.20 -44.61 28.80
C LYS A 395 14.84 -45.31 27.48
N ASP A 396 13.68 -44.99 26.91
CA ASP A 396 13.18 -45.60 25.68
C ASP A 396 13.94 -45.11 24.45
N ILE A 397 14.37 -43.83 24.46
CA ILE A 397 15.14 -43.25 23.34
C ILE A 397 16.66 -43.40 23.50
N LYS A 398 17.16 -43.80 24.68
CA LYS A 398 18.61 -43.95 24.92
C LYS A 398 19.30 -44.89 23.92
N PRO A 399 18.73 -46.05 23.54
CA PRO A 399 19.31 -46.89 22.48
C PRO A 399 19.40 -46.18 21.13
N ILE A 400 18.42 -45.32 20.82
CA ILE A 400 18.40 -44.50 19.60
C ILE A 400 19.55 -43.49 19.66
N LEU A 401 19.68 -42.73 20.75
CA LEU A 401 20.77 -41.76 20.94
C LEU A 401 22.15 -42.42 20.82
N VAL A 402 22.35 -43.60 21.43
CA VAL A 402 23.61 -44.35 21.34
C VAL A 402 23.91 -44.78 19.90
N SER A 403 22.89 -45.25 19.18
CA SER A 403 23.09 -45.86 17.86
C SER A 403 23.01 -44.89 16.69
N ARG A 404 22.50 -43.67 16.90
CA ARG A 404 22.23 -42.68 15.85
C ARG A 404 22.86 -41.30 16.10
N CYS A 405 23.08 -40.91 17.36
CA CYS A 405 23.45 -39.51 17.69
C CYS A 405 24.84 -39.39 18.36
N TYR A 406 25.20 -40.30 19.26
CA TYR A 406 26.43 -40.20 20.06
C TYR A 406 27.71 -40.26 19.21
N GLY A 407 27.70 -40.95 18.07
CA GLY A 407 28.82 -40.99 17.14
C GLY A 407 29.31 -39.60 16.68
N CYS A 408 28.42 -38.61 16.62
CA CYS A 408 28.74 -37.22 16.26
C CYS A 408 28.67 -36.24 17.45
N HIS A 409 27.87 -36.54 18.47
CA HIS A 409 27.58 -35.67 19.62
C HIS A 409 28.03 -36.27 20.96
N GLY A 410 29.26 -36.80 21.03
CA GLY A 410 29.90 -37.15 22.30
C GLY A 410 30.93 -38.29 22.24
N ASP A 411 30.84 -39.20 21.28
CA ASP A 411 31.78 -40.32 21.16
C ASP A 411 33.13 -39.85 20.60
N ASN A 412 34.22 -40.44 21.11
CA ASN A 412 35.60 -40.15 20.67
C ASN A 412 35.98 -38.65 20.71
N GLY A 413 35.35 -37.87 21.60
CA GLY A 413 35.57 -36.43 21.72
C GLY A 413 34.93 -35.60 20.60
N LYS A 414 34.14 -36.20 19.71
CA LYS A 414 33.41 -35.48 18.66
C LYS A 414 32.22 -34.72 19.25
N VAL A 415 32.15 -33.42 18.99
CA VAL A 415 31.07 -32.51 19.40
C VAL A 415 30.58 -31.70 18.21
N LYS A 416 30.06 -32.38 17.17
CA LYS A 416 29.49 -31.69 16.00
C LYS A 416 28.38 -30.72 16.48
N GLY A 417 28.33 -29.52 15.90
CA GLY A 417 27.41 -28.46 16.33
C GLY A 417 27.67 -27.87 17.72
N LYS A 418 28.83 -28.16 18.34
CA LYS A 418 29.16 -27.78 19.74
C LYS A 418 28.19 -28.36 20.78
N ILE A 419 27.55 -29.50 20.46
CA ILE A 419 26.59 -30.18 21.35
C ILE A 419 27.19 -31.54 21.76
N ASN A 420 27.26 -31.78 23.07
CA ASN A 420 27.67 -33.06 23.65
C ASN A 420 26.49 -33.72 24.40
N LEU A 421 25.81 -34.67 23.75
CA LEU A 421 24.65 -35.36 24.31
C LEU A 421 25.04 -36.41 25.39
N ARG A 422 26.33 -36.71 25.58
CA ARG A 422 26.79 -37.57 26.70
C ARG A 422 26.87 -36.83 28.03
N GLU A 423 27.01 -35.51 28.00
CA GLU A 423 27.05 -34.68 29.21
C GLU A 423 25.65 -34.40 29.76
N ILE A 424 24.61 -34.55 28.93
CA ILE A 424 23.20 -34.35 29.29
C ILE A 424 22.57 -35.71 29.60
N LYS A 425 22.37 -36.03 30.89
CA LYS A 425 22.03 -37.40 31.33
C LYS A 425 20.60 -37.54 31.81
N THR A 426 19.97 -36.45 32.20
CA THR A 426 18.65 -36.45 32.85
C THR A 426 17.70 -35.45 32.17
N ARG A 427 16.40 -35.62 32.40
CA ARG A 427 15.38 -34.64 31.97
C ARG A 427 15.72 -33.24 32.48
N ASP A 428 16.14 -33.12 33.74
CA ASP A 428 16.49 -31.83 34.33
C ASP A 428 17.69 -31.16 33.65
N ASP A 429 18.64 -31.94 33.12
CA ASP A 429 19.76 -31.39 32.36
C ASP A 429 19.31 -30.79 31.01
N PHE A 430 18.34 -31.44 30.34
CA PHE A 430 17.72 -30.91 29.12
C PHE A 430 16.88 -29.66 29.40
N LEU A 431 16.17 -29.61 30.52
CA LEU A 431 15.40 -28.42 30.94
C LEU A 431 16.32 -27.26 31.33
N LYS A 432 17.47 -27.52 31.97
CA LYS A 432 18.48 -26.49 32.28
C LYS A 432 19.18 -25.94 31.04
N ASN A 433 19.29 -26.74 29.98
CA ASN A 433 19.89 -26.36 28.71
C ASN A 433 18.82 -26.30 27.61
N ILE A 434 17.76 -25.50 27.85
CA ILE A 434 16.59 -25.48 26.97
C ILE A 434 16.94 -25.11 25.52
N GLU A 435 17.93 -24.25 25.30
CA GLU A 435 18.43 -23.89 23.96
C GLU A 435 18.96 -25.12 23.18
N ILE A 436 19.57 -26.09 23.87
CA ILE A 436 20.01 -27.34 23.24
C ILE A 436 18.80 -28.21 22.92
N THR A 437 17.83 -28.29 23.82
CA THR A 437 16.57 -29.03 23.59
C THR A 437 15.79 -28.45 22.40
N GLU A 438 15.70 -27.14 22.28
CA GLU A 438 15.12 -26.43 21.13
C GLU A 438 15.85 -26.80 19.83
N LYS A 439 17.19 -26.73 19.82
CA LYS A 439 18.00 -27.14 18.66
C LYS A 439 17.77 -28.60 18.27
N ILE A 440 17.59 -29.49 19.24
CA ILE A 440 17.28 -30.91 18.97
C ILE A 440 15.89 -31.02 18.33
N VAL A 441 14.88 -30.35 18.90
CA VAL A 441 13.50 -30.35 18.35
C VAL A 441 13.49 -29.80 16.92
N ASP A 442 14.16 -28.68 16.67
CA ASP A 442 14.27 -28.10 15.33
C ASP A 442 14.99 -29.07 14.38
N ALA A 443 16.15 -29.60 14.76
CA ALA A 443 16.89 -30.55 13.93
C ALA A 443 16.09 -31.83 13.62
N LEU A 444 15.26 -32.29 14.55
CA LEU A 444 14.34 -33.41 14.32
C LEU A 444 13.21 -32.99 13.39
N ASN A 445 12.48 -31.92 13.69
CA ASN A 445 11.36 -31.45 12.87
C ASN A 445 11.75 -31.23 11.40
N PHE A 446 12.98 -30.77 11.15
CA PHE A 446 13.54 -30.57 9.82
C PHE A 446 14.33 -31.76 9.26
N LYS A 447 14.35 -32.90 9.95
CA LYS A 447 15.07 -34.14 9.58
C LYS A 447 16.54 -33.89 9.21
N GLU A 448 17.18 -32.99 9.94
CA GLU A 448 18.59 -32.61 9.75
C GLU A 448 19.54 -33.64 10.33
N MET A 449 19.06 -34.35 11.36
CA MET A 449 19.82 -35.31 12.11
C MET A 449 19.06 -36.65 12.12
N PRO A 450 19.74 -37.77 11.85
CA PRO A 450 21.17 -37.90 11.51
C PRO A 450 21.56 -37.42 10.10
N PRO A 451 22.82 -37.02 9.85
CA PRO A 451 23.33 -36.67 8.51
C PRO A 451 23.11 -37.78 7.47
N GLU A 452 22.99 -37.45 6.17
CA GLU A 452 22.62 -38.42 5.12
C GLU A 452 23.57 -39.62 4.99
N ASP A 453 24.85 -39.40 5.28
CA ASP A 453 25.91 -40.40 5.28
C ASP A 453 25.89 -41.31 6.53
N GLU A 454 25.04 -40.98 7.51
CA GLU A 454 24.85 -41.74 8.74
C GLU A 454 23.53 -42.52 8.74
N LYS A 455 23.41 -43.46 9.68
CA LYS A 455 22.19 -44.26 9.85
C LYS A 455 21.02 -43.35 10.21
N GLN A 456 20.03 -43.29 9.33
CA GLN A 456 18.82 -42.49 9.51
C GLN A 456 17.90 -43.02 10.62
N LEU A 457 17.05 -42.14 11.15
CA LEU A 457 15.94 -42.51 12.02
C LEU A 457 14.80 -43.12 11.21
N THR A 458 14.19 -44.18 11.72
CA THR A 458 12.89 -44.64 11.22
C THR A 458 11.79 -43.64 11.58
N ALA A 459 10.67 -43.63 10.86
CA ALA A 459 9.54 -42.75 11.15
C ALA A 459 9.08 -42.84 12.62
N LYS A 460 9.06 -44.06 13.18
CA LYS A 460 8.72 -44.31 14.58
C LYS A 460 9.77 -43.76 15.55
N GLU A 461 11.06 -43.95 15.29
CA GLU A 461 12.13 -43.40 16.14
C GLU A 461 12.11 -41.86 16.13
N HIS A 462 11.84 -41.27 14.96
CA HIS A 462 11.71 -39.82 14.77
C HIS A 462 10.53 -39.24 15.56
N GLU A 463 9.35 -39.86 15.42
CA GLU A 463 8.16 -39.50 16.19
C GLU A 463 8.43 -39.60 17.69
N MET A 464 9.04 -40.70 18.14
CA MET A 464 9.35 -40.89 19.55
C MET A 464 10.27 -39.81 20.13
N MET A 465 11.32 -39.42 19.39
CA MET A 465 12.23 -38.38 19.81
C MET A 465 11.56 -37.00 19.80
N SER A 466 10.81 -36.69 18.75
CA SER A 466 10.11 -35.41 18.59
C SER A 466 9.07 -35.21 19.70
N THR A 467 8.28 -36.24 20.00
CA THR A 467 7.32 -36.22 21.11
C THR A 467 8.02 -36.02 22.47
N LEU A 468 9.12 -36.73 22.74
CA LEU A 468 9.81 -36.60 24.03
C LEU A 468 10.40 -35.20 24.21
N PHE A 469 11.23 -34.73 23.28
CA PHE A 469 11.90 -33.43 23.42
C PHE A 469 10.90 -32.27 23.32
N GLY A 470 9.84 -32.41 22.51
CA GLY A 470 8.70 -31.51 22.51
C GLY A 470 8.04 -31.42 23.89
N SER A 471 7.80 -32.56 24.56
CA SER A 471 7.23 -32.56 25.92
C SER A 471 8.13 -31.89 26.96
N TYR A 472 9.46 -31.92 26.78
CA TYR A 472 10.40 -31.21 27.65
C TYR A 472 10.31 -29.71 27.43
N LEU A 473 10.17 -29.28 26.17
CA LEU A 473 9.92 -27.90 25.82
C LEU A 473 8.62 -27.39 26.44
N ASP A 474 7.54 -28.16 26.31
CA ASP A 474 6.23 -27.83 26.87
C ASP A 474 6.27 -27.76 28.40
N ALA A 475 6.99 -28.68 29.04
CA ALA A 475 7.17 -28.67 30.49
C ALA A 475 7.99 -27.45 30.94
N TYR A 476 9.10 -27.14 30.25
CA TYR A 476 9.87 -25.94 30.51
C TYR A 476 9.01 -24.69 30.39
N ILE A 477 8.19 -24.58 29.34
CA ILE A 477 7.34 -23.41 29.14
C ILE A 477 6.27 -23.30 30.25
N LYS A 478 5.65 -24.42 30.64
CA LYS A 478 4.70 -24.47 31.76
C LYS A 478 5.32 -24.08 33.10
N GLU A 479 6.58 -24.47 33.35
CA GLU A 479 7.28 -24.22 34.61
C GLU A 479 8.00 -22.86 34.65
N SER A 480 8.49 -22.36 33.51
CA SER A 480 9.29 -21.13 33.42
C SER A 480 8.44 -19.86 33.48
N ALA A 481 7.22 -19.88 32.92
CA ALA A 481 6.16 -18.86 33.03
C ALA A 481 6.60 -17.37 32.98
N SER A 482 7.78 -17.06 32.44
CA SER A 482 8.35 -15.72 32.40
C SER A 482 8.61 -15.33 30.97
N LEU A 483 7.94 -14.28 30.51
CA LEU A 483 8.20 -13.68 29.21
C LEU A 483 9.61 -13.06 29.17
N LYS A 484 10.21 -13.01 27.99
CA LYS A 484 11.39 -12.17 27.77
C LYS A 484 11.05 -10.70 27.95
N SER A 485 11.94 -9.99 28.65
CA SER A 485 11.75 -8.56 28.87
C SER A 485 11.92 -7.76 27.60
N ILE A 486 10.96 -6.87 27.36
CA ILE A 486 11.09 -5.82 26.37
C ILE A 486 12.08 -4.78 26.91
N VAL A 487 13.06 -4.44 26.09
CA VAL A 487 14.13 -3.50 26.43
C VAL A 487 13.63 -2.07 26.18
N MET A 488 13.97 -1.13 27.07
CA MET A 488 13.64 0.27 26.88
C MET A 488 14.35 0.75 25.62
N ARG A 489 13.62 1.41 24.71
CA ARG A 489 14.19 1.84 23.44
C ARG A 489 13.83 3.28 23.12
N ARG A 490 14.70 3.97 22.41
CA ARG A 490 14.28 5.21 21.75
C ARG A 490 13.43 4.92 20.52
N MET A 491 12.75 5.96 20.03
CA MET A 491 12.19 5.96 18.69
C MET A 491 13.31 5.86 17.67
N ASN A 492 13.08 5.06 16.63
CA ASN A 492 13.91 5.14 15.44
C ASN A 492 13.60 6.42 14.65
N ARG A 493 14.39 6.70 13.62
CA ARG A 493 14.24 7.90 12.78
C ARG A 493 12.85 8.05 12.17
N TYR A 494 12.29 6.97 11.65
CA TYR A 494 10.96 6.99 11.04
C TYR A 494 9.87 7.31 12.07
N GLU A 495 9.93 6.67 13.24
CA GLU A 495 9.02 6.87 14.36
C GLU A 495 9.12 8.29 14.94
N TYR A 496 10.34 8.83 15.13
CA TYR A 496 10.54 10.19 15.63
C TYR A 496 9.95 11.22 14.68
N ASN A 497 10.18 11.07 13.37
CA ASN A 497 9.59 11.93 12.35
C ASN A 497 8.05 11.95 12.47
N ASN A 498 7.43 10.78 12.51
CA ASN A 498 5.96 10.68 12.58
C ASN A 498 5.43 11.21 13.92
N ALA A 499 6.09 10.91 15.03
CA ALA A 499 5.73 11.39 16.36
C ALA A 499 5.78 12.93 16.45
N VAL A 500 6.83 13.55 15.92
CA VAL A 500 6.94 15.03 15.87
C VAL A 500 5.92 15.62 14.92
N LYS A 501 5.73 15.02 13.74
CA LYS A 501 4.71 15.43 12.77
C LYS A 501 3.32 15.44 13.41
N ASP A 502 2.95 14.38 14.11
CA ASP A 502 1.65 14.23 14.76
C ASP A 502 1.51 15.16 15.99
N LEU A 503 2.55 15.29 16.82
CA LEU A 503 2.52 16.15 18.00
C LEU A 503 2.38 17.63 17.61
N LEU A 504 3.12 18.06 16.58
CA LEU A 504 3.15 19.46 16.12
C LEU A 504 2.18 19.75 14.98
N GLN A 505 1.37 18.75 14.58
CA GLN A 505 0.41 18.85 13.48
C GLN A 505 1.04 19.40 12.19
N LEU A 506 2.20 18.86 11.81
CA LEU A 506 2.93 19.28 10.61
C LEU A 506 2.26 18.72 9.34
N LYS A 507 2.21 19.55 8.29
CA LYS A 507 1.61 19.19 6.99
C LYS A 507 2.39 18.11 6.23
N GLY A 508 3.65 17.87 6.59
CA GLY A 508 4.48 16.83 5.99
C GLY A 508 5.60 16.40 6.92
N ASP A 509 6.62 15.75 6.34
CA ASP A 509 7.74 15.20 7.10
C ASP A 509 8.69 16.28 7.61
N VAL A 510 9.31 15.99 8.74
CA VAL A 510 10.24 16.87 9.45
C VAL A 510 11.55 17.04 8.66
N TYR A 511 11.98 15.96 8.01
CA TYR A 511 13.22 15.88 7.23
C TYR A 511 13.09 14.78 6.15
N PRO A 512 14.03 14.71 5.19
CA PRO A 512 14.00 13.67 4.14
C PRO A 512 14.12 12.26 4.73
N LEU A 513 13.21 11.37 4.33
CA LEU A 513 13.20 9.97 4.72
C LEU A 513 13.42 9.04 3.52
N PRO A 514 14.66 8.56 3.30
CA PRO A 514 14.96 7.47 2.37
C PRO A 514 14.04 6.25 2.45
N GLU A 515 13.61 5.92 3.66
CA GLU A 515 12.77 4.77 3.99
C GLU A 515 11.33 4.91 3.47
N LYS A 516 10.88 6.14 3.17
CA LYS A 516 9.58 6.41 2.54
C LYS A 516 9.72 6.31 1.02
N VAL A 517 9.62 5.07 0.54
CA VAL A 517 9.82 4.70 -0.86
C VAL A 517 8.60 5.02 -1.73
N ILE A 518 7.39 4.69 -1.27
CA ILE A 518 6.15 5.02 -1.98
C ILE A 518 5.75 6.46 -1.66
N ARG A 519 5.59 7.29 -2.70
CA ARG A 519 5.13 8.67 -2.55
C ARG A 519 3.97 8.98 -3.48
N SER A 520 2.97 9.65 -2.96
CA SER A 520 1.76 9.99 -3.71
C SER A 520 0.92 10.99 -2.90
N SER A 521 -0.10 11.55 -3.55
CA SER A 521 -1.28 12.07 -2.85
C SER A 521 -2.20 10.92 -2.39
N SER A 522 -3.19 11.25 -1.57
CA SER A 522 -4.15 10.35 -0.91
C SER A 522 -4.72 9.25 -1.84
N TYR A 523 -4.17 8.03 -1.77
CA TYR A 523 -4.76 6.81 -2.38
C TYR A 523 -5.06 5.73 -1.34
N PHE A 524 -4.42 5.83 -0.18
CA PHE A 524 -4.44 4.79 0.83
C PHE A 524 -5.56 5.10 1.82
N ASN A 525 -6.72 4.48 1.59
CA ASN A 525 -7.94 4.63 2.40
C ASN A 525 -8.45 3.27 2.88
N PRO A 526 -7.91 2.71 3.97
CA PRO A 526 -8.30 1.39 4.45
C PRO A 526 -9.77 1.27 4.85
N SER A 527 -10.37 2.35 5.34
CA SER A 527 -11.80 2.40 5.70
C SER A 527 -12.76 2.15 4.52
N SER A 528 -12.28 2.18 3.27
CA SER A 528 -13.07 1.81 2.10
C SER A 528 -13.26 0.29 1.97
N GLY A 529 -12.38 -0.51 2.57
CA GLY A 529 -12.31 -1.96 2.34
C GLY A 529 -11.94 -2.36 0.91
N LYS A 530 -11.59 -1.41 0.03
CA LYS A 530 -11.27 -1.62 -1.39
C LYS A 530 -10.01 -0.86 -1.76
N PHE A 531 -8.99 -1.57 -2.24
CA PHE A 531 -7.75 -0.93 -2.68
C PHE A 531 -7.90 -0.46 -4.14
N PRO A 532 -7.40 0.74 -4.52
CA PRO A 532 -7.62 1.26 -5.86
C PRO A 532 -7.06 0.34 -6.96
N ASN A 533 -7.73 0.26 -8.10
CA ASN A 533 -7.26 -0.53 -9.25
C ASN A 533 -6.12 0.17 -10.02
N SER A 534 -5.95 1.47 -9.87
CA SER A 534 -4.90 2.23 -10.54
C SER A 534 -4.42 3.36 -9.63
N ILE A 535 -3.11 3.46 -9.44
CA ILE A 535 -2.51 4.37 -8.47
C ILE A 535 -1.32 5.07 -9.13
N ARG A 536 -1.31 6.40 -9.10
CA ARG A 536 -0.16 7.19 -9.57
C ARG A 536 0.81 7.40 -8.42
N LEU A 537 1.99 6.78 -8.52
CA LEU A 537 3.01 6.81 -7.48
C LEU A 537 4.31 7.42 -8.00
N SER A 538 5.04 8.03 -7.10
CA SER A 538 6.42 8.45 -7.27
C SER A 538 7.33 7.58 -6.41
N ASN A 539 8.46 7.20 -6.99
CA ASN A 539 9.56 6.58 -6.26
C ASN A 539 10.88 7.11 -6.83
N ARG A 540 11.56 7.97 -6.07
CA ARG A 540 12.78 8.66 -6.50
C ARG A 540 13.95 8.38 -5.57
N ALA A 541 15.12 8.23 -6.18
CA ALA A 541 16.39 8.08 -5.49
C ALA A 541 16.67 9.24 -4.51
N LEU A 542 17.39 8.91 -3.44
CA LEU A 542 17.51 9.67 -2.20
C LEU A 542 17.84 11.17 -2.36
N GLY A 543 18.68 11.53 -3.33
CA GLY A 543 19.20 12.90 -3.48
C GLY A 543 18.24 13.93 -4.06
N LYS A 544 17.27 13.55 -4.91
CA LYS A 544 16.32 14.53 -5.51
C LYS A 544 15.12 14.85 -4.61
N ASN A 545 14.92 14.07 -3.56
CA ASN A 545 13.75 14.16 -2.69
C ASN A 545 13.77 15.41 -1.81
N GLN A 546 14.97 15.88 -1.48
CA GLN A 546 15.18 17.12 -0.73
C GLN A 546 14.68 18.36 -1.48
N ILE A 547 14.56 18.27 -2.80
CA ILE A 547 14.25 19.41 -3.68
C ILE A 547 12.74 19.50 -3.97
N GLU A 548 11.98 18.41 -3.81
CA GLU A 548 10.62 18.30 -4.36
C GLU A 548 9.49 18.30 -3.34
N GLN A 549 9.79 18.08 -2.06
CA GLN A 549 8.82 18.24 -0.98
C GLN A 549 9.08 19.53 -0.22
N HIS A 550 8.01 20.24 0.14
CA HIS A 550 8.08 21.34 1.11
C HIS A 550 8.36 20.71 2.48
N ILE A 551 9.64 20.49 2.79
CA ILE A 551 10.14 20.06 4.10
C ILE A 551 10.73 21.27 4.83
N LEU A 552 11.00 21.13 6.12
CA LEU A 552 11.58 22.21 6.92
C LEU A 552 13.04 22.46 6.49
N THR A 553 13.35 23.69 6.06
CA THR A 553 14.69 24.05 5.60
C THR A 553 15.68 24.02 6.77
N GLY A 554 16.86 23.43 6.54
CA GLY A 554 17.93 23.36 7.55
C GLY A 554 17.73 22.28 8.62
N VAL A 555 16.72 21.42 8.47
CA VAL A 555 16.45 20.30 9.39
C VAL A 555 17.03 19.02 8.80
N SER A 556 18.03 18.45 9.48
CA SER A 556 18.69 17.22 9.06
C SER A 556 18.32 16.05 9.98
N PRO A 557 18.13 14.84 9.43
CA PRO A 557 17.88 13.66 10.26
C PRO A 557 19.12 13.30 11.09
N PHE A 558 18.90 12.58 12.19
CA PHE A 558 19.98 11.84 12.84
C PHE A 558 20.37 10.58 12.03
N ALA A 559 21.44 9.92 12.45
CA ALA A 559 21.98 8.73 11.77
C ALA A 559 20.89 7.68 11.54
N ILE A 560 20.98 6.98 10.40
CA ILE A 560 20.03 5.91 10.07
C ILE A 560 20.15 4.77 11.08
N ASP A 561 19.00 4.29 11.55
CA ASP A 561 18.93 3.10 12.40
C ASP A 561 19.03 1.86 11.52
N LEU A 562 20.07 1.08 11.72
CA LEU A 562 20.26 -0.18 11.00
C LEU A 562 19.24 -1.22 11.48
N GLN A 563 18.78 -2.04 10.55
CA GLN A 563 17.99 -3.22 10.86
C GLN A 563 18.86 -4.21 11.66
N SER A 564 18.32 -4.79 12.74
CA SER A 564 19.04 -5.85 13.46
C SER A 564 19.23 -7.07 12.56
N GLU A 565 20.25 -7.89 12.85
CA GLU A 565 20.46 -9.15 12.15
C GLU A 565 19.18 -10.02 12.29
N HIS A 566 18.50 -10.28 11.17
CA HIS A 566 17.21 -10.99 11.10
C HIS A 566 16.01 -10.35 11.83
N GLY A 567 16.06 -9.07 12.21
CA GLY A 567 14.95 -8.40 12.89
C GLY A 567 14.59 -7.04 12.30
N PHE A 568 14.23 -6.07 13.13
CA PHE A 568 13.70 -4.78 12.71
C PHE A 568 14.48 -3.65 13.37
N ASN A 569 14.48 -2.47 12.75
CA ASN A 569 15.14 -1.27 13.28
C ASN A 569 14.43 -0.64 14.50
N ASN A 570 13.41 -1.30 15.05
CA ASN A 570 12.72 -0.93 16.29
C ASN A 570 13.08 -1.86 17.46
N ARG A 571 14.12 -2.69 17.31
CA ARG A 571 14.62 -3.60 18.35
C ARG A 571 15.29 -2.84 19.50
N GLY A 572 14.85 -3.09 20.74
CA GLY A 572 15.28 -2.28 21.89
C GLY A 572 16.70 -2.52 22.41
N ASP A 573 17.26 -3.70 22.15
CA ASP A 573 18.66 -4.06 22.42
C ASP A 573 19.65 -3.37 21.46
N GLU A 574 19.20 -2.94 20.27
CA GLU A 574 20.02 -2.19 19.30
C GLU A 574 19.91 -0.66 19.45
N LEU A 575 18.77 -0.17 19.97
CA LEU A 575 18.45 1.26 20.03
C LEU A 575 18.88 1.90 21.36
N SER A 576 20.19 2.07 21.55
CA SER A 576 20.77 2.83 22.66
C SER A 576 20.89 4.33 22.37
N VAL A 577 21.14 5.13 23.43
CA VAL A 577 21.38 6.59 23.33
C VAL A 577 22.73 6.93 23.92
N SER A 578 23.61 7.50 23.09
CA SER A 578 24.86 8.11 23.54
C SER A 578 24.65 9.56 23.97
N PRO A 579 25.55 10.15 24.78
CA PRO A 579 25.49 11.59 25.10
C PRO A 579 25.45 12.49 23.85
N ILE A 580 26.19 12.13 22.80
CA ILE A 580 26.21 12.83 21.50
C ILE A 580 24.82 12.82 20.85
N MET A 581 24.08 11.73 21.01
CA MET A 581 22.74 11.61 20.46
C MET A 581 21.72 12.51 21.19
N VAL A 582 21.87 12.73 22.50
CA VAL A 582 21.04 13.69 23.24
C VAL A 582 21.25 15.12 22.73
N GLU A 583 22.51 15.50 22.49
CA GLU A 583 22.84 16.79 21.86
C GLU A 583 22.25 16.89 20.45
N THR A 584 22.30 15.79 19.69
CA THR A 584 21.70 15.70 18.34
C THR A 584 20.19 15.96 18.40
N PHE A 585 19.46 15.35 19.35
CA PHE A 585 18.04 15.61 19.54
C PHE A 585 17.75 17.06 19.91
N LEU A 586 18.58 17.69 20.75
CA LEU A 586 18.44 19.10 21.10
C LEU A 586 18.64 20.03 19.90
N ASN A 587 19.70 19.80 19.13
CA ASN A 587 19.99 20.56 17.91
C ASN A 587 18.90 20.35 16.85
N LEU A 588 18.41 19.12 16.71
CA LEU A 588 17.29 18.78 15.85
C LEU A 588 16.03 19.52 16.27
N GLY A 589 15.65 19.46 17.56
CA GLY A 589 14.47 20.16 18.08
C GLY A 589 14.54 21.67 17.85
N ARG A 590 15.73 22.28 18.02
CA ARG A 590 15.97 23.68 17.69
C ARG A 590 15.79 23.96 16.20
N SER A 591 16.34 23.11 15.33
CA SER A 591 16.24 23.32 13.88
C SER A 591 14.79 23.25 13.40
N ILE A 592 13.98 22.34 13.97
CA ILE A 592 12.57 22.14 13.61
C ILE A 592 11.74 23.41 13.88
N VAL A 593 11.76 23.91 15.11
CA VAL A 593 10.89 25.04 15.50
C VAL A 593 11.34 26.38 14.94
N ASN A 594 12.62 26.49 14.59
CA ASN A 594 13.23 27.70 14.02
C ASN A 594 13.33 27.68 12.49
N ALA A 595 12.89 26.59 11.84
CA ALA A 595 12.81 26.54 10.39
C ALA A 595 11.91 27.69 9.88
N PRO A 596 12.30 28.42 8.82
CA PRO A 596 11.54 29.57 8.30
C PRO A 596 10.08 29.24 7.96
N GLU A 597 9.83 28.00 7.53
CA GLU A 597 8.51 27.52 7.11
C GLU A 597 7.64 27.04 8.27
N PHE A 598 8.20 26.81 9.46
CA PHE A 598 7.54 26.12 10.58
C PHE A 598 6.14 26.67 10.88
N ASP A 599 6.01 28.00 10.92
CA ASP A 599 4.75 28.66 11.28
C ASP A 599 3.62 28.38 10.27
N LYS A 600 3.93 28.24 8.98
CA LYS A 600 2.94 27.90 7.94
C LYS A 600 2.79 26.39 7.76
N TYR A 601 3.80 25.64 8.21
CA TYR A 601 3.90 24.19 8.05
C TYR A 601 3.18 23.42 9.16
N SER A 602 3.07 24.00 10.35
CA SER A 602 2.34 23.46 11.49
C SER A 602 0.93 24.03 11.54
N ASN A 603 -0.08 23.19 11.72
CA ASN A 603 -1.45 23.65 12.01
C ASN A 603 -1.59 24.12 13.48
N LEU A 604 -0.62 23.78 14.34
CA LEU A 604 -0.64 24.11 15.76
C LEU A 604 -0.37 25.61 16.00
N THR A 605 0.42 26.27 15.15
CA THR A 605 0.82 27.69 15.28
C THR A 605 -0.34 28.68 15.19
N GLU A 606 -1.40 28.32 14.48
CA GLU A 606 -2.61 29.12 14.38
C GLU A 606 -3.64 28.82 15.47
N SER A 607 -3.48 27.70 16.18
CA SER A 607 -4.36 27.26 17.27
C SER A 607 -4.16 28.09 18.55
N SER A 608 -5.06 27.87 19.52
CA SER A 608 -4.91 28.43 20.87
C SER A 608 -3.60 28.00 21.53
N PHE A 609 -2.95 26.90 21.12
CA PHE A 609 -1.70 26.47 21.75
C PHE A 609 -0.58 27.52 21.69
N PHE A 610 -0.46 28.27 20.60
CA PHE A 610 0.54 29.35 20.46
C PHE A 610 0.00 30.75 20.78
N LYS A 611 -1.27 30.88 21.17
CA LYS A 611 -1.95 32.16 21.37
C LYS A 611 -2.66 32.20 22.73
N LEU A 612 -2.31 33.17 23.57
CA LEU A 612 -3.10 33.51 24.76
C LEU A 612 -3.87 34.81 24.48
N PRO A 613 -5.10 34.99 25.01
CA PRO A 613 -5.81 36.26 24.86
C PRO A 613 -5.02 37.40 25.51
N GLU A 614 -4.84 38.51 24.80
CA GLU A 614 -4.00 39.65 25.22
C GLU A 614 -4.39 40.25 26.59
N THR A 615 -5.65 40.09 26.98
CA THR A 615 -6.22 40.63 28.22
C THR A 615 -6.14 39.67 29.42
N THR A 616 -5.64 38.44 29.23
CA THR A 616 -5.62 37.43 30.31
C THR A 616 -4.26 37.44 31.03
N PRO A 617 -4.23 37.67 32.35
CA PRO A 617 -3.00 37.55 33.13
C PRO A 617 -2.44 36.13 33.00
N ILE A 618 -1.16 36.01 32.61
CA ILE A 618 -0.48 34.71 32.55
C ILE A 618 -0.25 34.23 33.99
N THR A 619 -1.13 33.34 34.46
CA THR A 619 -1.02 32.69 35.76
C THR A 619 -0.50 31.26 35.60
N ARG A 620 0.08 30.70 36.67
CA ARG A 620 0.56 29.32 36.67
C ARG A 620 -0.54 28.31 36.32
N SER A 621 -1.73 28.47 36.91
CA SER A 621 -2.88 27.60 36.65
C SER A 621 -3.35 27.65 35.19
N LEU A 622 -3.30 28.83 34.56
CA LEU A 622 -3.58 28.96 33.12
C LEU A 622 -2.57 28.16 32.28
N LEU A 623 -1.27 28.28 32.59
CA LEU A 623 -0.22 27.55 31.89
C LEU A 623 -0.33 26.03 32.10
N GLU A 624 -0.70 25.57 33.30
CA GLU A 624 -0.96 24.16 33.58
C GLU A 624 -2.08 23.61 32.69
N ALA A 625 -3.22 24.30 32.64
CA ALA A 625 -4.35 23.90 31.79
C ALA A 625 -3.95 23.90 30.30
N HIS A 626 -3.15 24.88 29.88
CA HIS A 626 -2.70 25.05 28.49
C HIS A 626 -1.74 23.96 28.02
N LEU A 627 -0.88 23.46 28.91
CA LEU A 627 0.16 22.47 28.58
C LEU A 627 -0.24 21.03 28.87
N SER A 628 -1.30 20.80 29.66
CA SER A 628 -1.69 19.47 30.16
C SER A 628 -1.86 18.45 29.04
N SER A 629 -2.75 18.70 28.08
CA SER A 629 -3.02 17.77 26.98
C SER A 629 -1.81 17.57 26.06
N PHE A 630 -1.04 18.64 25.81
CA PHE A 630 0.15 18.57 24.97
C PHE A 630 1.26 17.73 25.61
N LEU A 631 1.55 17.93 26.90
CA LEU A 631 2.56 17.15 27.62
C LEU A 631 2.13 15.70 27.83
N GLU A 632 0.85 15.46 28.09
CA GLU A 632 0.29 14.10 28.17
C GLU A 632 0.46 13.36 26.84
N LYS A 633 0.12 14.01 25.72
CA LYS A 633 0.31 13.44 24.37
C LYS A 633 1.78 13.21 24.04
N ALA A 634 2.63 14.20 24.31
CA ALA A 634 4.07 14.11 24.07
C ALA A 634 4.73 12.97 24.87
N PHE A 635 4.37 12.79 26.13
CA PHE A 635 4.97 11.79 27.01
C PHE A 635 4.20 10.48 27.07
N ARG A 636 3.01 10.43 26.47
CA ARG A 636 2.12 9.26 26.37
C ARG A 636 1.80 8.67 27.73
N LYS A 637 1.66 9.52 28.75
CA LYS A 637 1.39 9.13 30.14
C LYS A 637 0.86 10.31 30.96
N PRO A 638 0.25 10.04 32.13
CA PRO A 638 -0.13 11.09 33.06
C PRO A 638 1.08 11.94 33.45
N VAL A 639 0.88 13.27 33.48
CA VAL A 639 1.93 14.23 33.82
C VAL A 639 1.81 14.58 35.30
N SER A 640 2.77 14.12 36.11
CA SER A 640 2.86 14.48 37.53
C SER A 640 3.11 15.97 37.71
N GLN A 641 2.68 16.53 38.85
CA GLN A 641 2.88 17.94 39.18
C GLN A 641 4.35 18.40 39.15
N ASP A 642 5.32 17.56 39.56
CA ASP A 642 6.75 17.89 39.45
C ASP A 642 7.19 18.11 38.00
N VAL A 643 6.86 17.14 37.13
CA VAL A 643 7.18 17.21 35.70
C VAL A 643 6.51 18.41 35.05
N MET A 644 5.22 18.65 35.33
CA MET A 644 4.49 19.83 34.86
C MET A 644 5.21 21.12 35.29
N GLY A 645 5.54 21.21 36.58
CA GLY A 645 6.23 22.35 37.16
C GLY A 645 7.58 22.66 36.51
N ARG A 646 8.36 21.66 36.11
CA ARG A 646 9.64 21.87 35.40
C ARG A 646 9.46 22.60 34.08
N TYR A 647 8.49 22.16 33.26
CA TYR A 647 8.21 22.76 31.95
C TYR A 647 7.59 24.15 32.07
N ILE A 648 6.73 24.37 33.07
CA ILE A 648 6.15 25.68 33.36
C ILE A 648 7.20 26.66 33.85
N ASN A 649 8.06 26.27 34.78
CA ASN A 649 9.13 27.12 35.28
C ASN A 649 10.08 27.54 34.14
N TYR A 650 10.34 26.64 33.19
CA TYR A 650 11.11 26.97 31.99
C TYR A 650 10.41 27.99 31.09
N LEU A 651 9.10 27.80 30.83
CA LEU A 651 8.31 28.76 30.07
C LEU A 651 8.25 30.14 30.74
N GLU A 652 7.99 30.18 32.04
CA GLU A 652 7.98 31.41 32.84
C GLU A 652 9.34 32.12 32.79
N SER A 653 10.45 31.38 32.82
CA SER A 653 11.80 31.95 32.68
C SER A 653 12.00 32.59 31.30
N GLU A 654 11.52 31.97 30.23
CA GLU A 654 11.64 32.53 28.88
C GLU A 654 10.80 33.81 28.72
N LEU A 655 9.60 33.84 29.32
CA LEU A 655 8.74 35.03 29.34
C LEU A 655 9.36 36.17 30.17
N LYS A 656 9.94 35.88 31.34
CA LYS A 656 10.66 36.86 32.17
C LYS A 656 11.87 37.47 31.46
N ASN A 657 12.48 36.73 30.54
CA ASN A 657 13.58 37.20 29.69
C ASN A 657 13.10 38.09 28.52
N GLY A 658 11.83 38.52 28.51
CA GLY A 658 11.28 39.47 27.54
C GLY A 658 10.98 38.87 26.16
N LYS A 659 10.97 37.53 26.02
CA LYS A 659 10.66 36.88 24.74
C LYS A 659 9.15 36.90 24.46
N PRO A 660 8.73 37.07 23.20
CA PRO A 660 7.34 36.86 22.81
C PRO A 660 6.83 35.47 23.24
N PHE A 661 5.54 35.37 23.55
CA PHE A 661 4.94 34.10 23.99
C PHE A 661 5.16 32.98 22.97
N LYS A 662 4.96 33.27 21.68
CA LYS A 662 5.17 32.32 20.57
C LYS A 662 6.59 31.74 20.56
N ASP A 663 7.61 32.59 20.73
CA ASP A 663 9.02 32.16 20.73
C ASP A 663 9.36 31.37 21.99
N SER A 664 8.76 31.74 23.12
CA SER A 664 8.88 30.99 24.38
C SER A 664 8.24 29.59 24.26
N MET A 665 7.11 29.47 23.55
CA MET A 665 6.49 28.18 23.23
C MET A 665 7.35 27.34 22.28
N LYS A 666 8.01 27.93 21.28
CA LYS A 666 8.98 27.21 20.41
C LYS A 666 10.15 26.63 21.21
N LYS A 667 10.69 27.42 22.15
CA LYS A 667 11.73 26.96 23.09
C LYS A 667 11.23 25.82 23.98
N LEU A 668 10.00 25.94 24.49
CA LEU A 668 9.38 24.90 25.29
C LEU A 668 9.20 23.59 24.49
N ILE A 669 8.67 23.67 23.27
CA ILE A 669 8.53 22.51 22.37
C ILE A 669 9.89 21.85 22.13
N THR A 670 10.94 22.64 21.89
CA THR A 670 12.31 22.12 21.76
C THR A 670 12.69 21.27 22.98
N ALA A 671 12.46 21.78 24.19
CA ALA A 671 12.75 21.06 25.44
C ALA A 671 11.89 19.78 25.60
N ILE A 672 10.67 19.77 25.06
CA ILE A 672 9.76 18.61 25.11
C ILE A 672 10.23 17.53 24.14
N ILE A 673 10.41 17.85 22.84
CA ILE A 673 10.77 16.85 21.82
C ILE A 673 12.21 16.35 21.93
N SER A 674 13.07 17.09 22.64
CA SER A 674 14.44 16.67 22.98
C SER A 674 14.53 15.95 24.32
N SER A 675 13.40 15.71 25.00
CA SER A 675 13.37 15.06 26.31
C SER A 675 13.42 13.54 26.15
N PRO A 676 14.17 12.81 27.00
CA PRO A 676 14.05 11.36 27.10
C PRO A 676 12.60 10.89 27.31
N ARG A 677 11.76 11.70 27.97
CA ARG A 677 10.33 11.38 28.15
C ARG A 677 9.55 11.38 26.84
N PHE A 678 10.02 12.11 25.83
CA PHE A 678 9.43 12.12 24.50
C PHE A 678 10.03 11.03 23.62
N PHE A 679 11.35 10.99 23.43
CA PHE A 679 11.94 10.09 22.43
C PHE A 679 12.14 8.65 22.92
N TYR A 680 12.04 8.34 24.21
CA TYR A 680 11.98 6.94 24.68
C TYR A 680 10.57 6.38 24.71
N ILE A 681 10.47 5.11 24.33
CA ILE A 681 9.34 4.23 24.57
C ILE A 681 9.75 3.32 25.72
N SER A 682 9.08 3.50 26.85
CA SER A 682 9.43 2.84 28.11
C SER A 682 8.19 2.38 28.84
N GLU A 683 8.25 1.17 29.38
CA GLU A 683 7.26 0.65 30.29
C GLU A 683 7.74 0.83 31.75
N GLN A 684 6.86 1.33 32.62
CA GLN A 684 7.19 1.64 34.00
C GLN A 684 7.30 0.36 34.84
N LYS A 685 8.32 0.30 35.68
CA LYS A 685 8.50 -0.75 36.70
C LYS A 685 7.57 -0.45 37.88
N ASN A 686 6.51 -1.25 38.06
CA ASN A 686 5.52 -1.00 39.11
C ASN A 686 5.32 -2.16 40.12
N SER A 687 6.14 -3.23 40.11
CA SER A 687 5.95 -4.31 41.10
C SER A 687 7.20 -5.18 41.33
N SER A 688 7.17 -5.97 42.40
CA SER A 688 8.07 -7.10 42.68
C SER A 688 7.76 -8.36 41.86
N LEU A 689 6.64 -8.37 41.11
CA LEU A 689 6.21 -9.50 40.28
C LEU A 689 7.07 -9.60 39.02
N LYS A 690 7.40 -10.82 38.59
CA LYS A 690 8.21 -11.06 37.38
C LYS A 690 7.50 -10.59 36.10
N THR A 691 6.18 -10.77 36.02
CA THR A 691 5.32 -10.39 34.89
C THR A 691 4.10 -9.62 35.40
N GLN A 692 3.66 -8.59 34.67
CA GLN A 692 2.46 -7.81 34.98
C GLN A 692 1.77 -7.28 33.72
N PRO A 693 0.45 -7.03 33.75
CA PRO A 693 -0.25 -6.38 32.65
C PRO A 693 0.29 -4.98 32.33
N LEU A 694 0.15 -4.56 31.08
CA LEU A 694 0.39 -3.17 30.69
C LEU A 694 -0.63 -2.24 31.34
N SER A 695 -0.19 -1.05 31.73
CA SER A 695 -1.12 0.04 32.06
C SER A 695 -1.88 0.52 30.82
N PRO A 696 -3.04 1.17 30.98
CA PRO A 696 -3.82 1.71 29.87
C PRO A 696 -3.01 2.57 28.88
N TYR A 697 -2.10 3.41 29.38
CA TYR A 697 -1.24 4.26 28.53
C TYR A 697 -0.15 3.49 27.80
N GLU A 698 0.44 2.48 28.43
CA GLU A 698 1.43 1.63 27.79
C GLU A 698 0.77 0.79 26.68
N MET A 699 -0.44 0.32 26.92
CA MET A 699 -1.26 -0.40 25.95
C MET A 699 -1.59 0.47 24.72
N ALA A 700 -2.07 1.70 24.95
CA ALA A 700 -2.27 2.69 23.88
C ALA A 700 -0.99 2.98 23.10
N THR A 701 0.13 3.14 23.81
CA THR A 701 1.44 3.40 23.19
C THR A 701 1.89 2.20 22.33
N ARG A 702 1.80 0.97 22.84
CA ARG A 702 2.22 -0.22 22.10
C ARG A 702 1.37 -0.41 20.84
N LEU A 703 0.05 -0.21 20.94
CA LEU A 703 -0.86 -0.21 19.78
C LEU A 703 -0.50 0.85 18.74
N SER A 704 -0.27 2.10 19.15
CA SER A 704 0.00 3.19 18.21
C SER A 704 1.35 3.02 17.52
N PHE A 705 2.39 2.56 18.22
CA PHE A 705 3.69 2.31 17.61
C PHE A 705 3.69 1.10 16.69
N PHE A 706 2.94 0.05 17.04
CA PHE A 706 2.78 -1.12 16.18
C PHE A 706 2.06 -0.75 14.87
N LEU A 707 0.91 -0.09 14.93
CA LEU A 707 0.04 0.12 13.76
C LEU A 707 0.35 1.40 12.99
N TRP A 708 0.83 2.46 13.66
CA TRP A 708 1.04 3.78 13.05
C TRP A 708 2.50 4.25 13.07
N SER A 709 3.42 3.52 13.72
CA SER A 709 4.80 3.97 13.94
C SER A 709 4.84 5.41 14.49
N SER A 710 3.91 5.77 15.38
CA SER A 710 3.75 7.13 15.90
C SER A 710 3.07 7.12 17.28
N ILE A 711 2.96 8.30 17.89
CA ILE A 711 2.28 8.50 19.17
C ILE A 711 0.76 8.25 19.06
N PRO A 712 0.10 7.85 20.17
CA PRO A 712 -1.35 7.76 20.24
C PRO A 712 -2.04 9.09 19.88
N ASP A 713 -3.19 9.00 19.21
CA ASP A 713 -4.06 10.16 19.00
C ASP A 713 -4.91 10.47 20.25
N ASP A 714 -5.67 11.56 20.18
CA ASP A 714 -6.42 12.05 21.33
C ASP A 714 -7.54 11.10 21.77
N GLU A 715 -8.13 10.36 20.82
CA GLU A 715 -9.12 9.33 21.14
C GLU A 715 -8.49 8.15 21.88
N LEU A 716 -7.36 7.62 21.39
CA LEU A 716 -6.66 6.51 22.03
C LEU A 716 -6.12 6.89 23.41
N LEU A 717 -5.63 8.13 23.57
CA LEU A 717 -5.22 8.66 24.87
C LEU A 717 -6.41 8.85 25.82
N ARG A 718 -7.57 9.27 25.32
CA ARG A 718 -8.78 9.43 26.15
C ARG A 718 -9.22 8.09 26.73
N VAL A 719 -9.36 7.04 25.91
CA VAL A 719 -9.74 5.70 26.42
C VAL A 719 -8.68 5.08 27.32
N ALA A 720 -7.40 5.45 27.14
CA ALA A 720 -6.34 5.08 28.06
C ALA A 720 -6.44 5.82 29.40
N ARG A 721 -6.67 7.13 29.38
CA ARG A 721 -6.85 7.98 30.57
C ARG A 721 -8.03 7.51 31.41
N ASP A 722 -9.15 7.18 30.76
CA ASP A 722 -10.37 6.72 31.40
C ASP A 722 -10.27 5.24 31.87
N GLY A 723 -9.18 4.54 31.50
CA GLY A 723 -8.99 3.11 31.78
C GLY A 723 -9.88 2.18 30.96
N THR A 724 -10.77 2.71 30.13
CA THR A 724 -11.76 1.95 29.35
C THR A 724 -11.12 1.11 28.25
N ILE A 725 -9.89 1.43 27.82
CA ILE A 725 -9.12 0.60 26.87
C ILE A 725 -8.91 -0.85 27.36
N LEU A 726 -9.01 -1.09 28.67
CA LEU A 726 -8.91 -2.44 29.24
C LEU A 726 -10.18 -3.28 29.01
N ASN A 727 -11.27 -2.68 28.57
CA ASN A 727 -12.47 -3.40 28.17
C ASN A 727 -12.22 -4.07 26.80
N PRO A 728 -12.39 -5.40 26.67
CA PRO A 728 -12.09 -6.11 25.41
C PRO A 728 -12.83 -5.55 24.18
N LYS A 729 -14.11 -5.15 24.31
CA LYS A 729 -14.87 -4.60 23.18
C LYS A 729 -14.33 -3.24 22.73
N ILE A 730 -13.96 -2.38 23.69
CA ILE A 730 -13.37 -1.07 23.38
C ILE A 730 -11.98 -1.26 22.77
N TYR A 731 -11.18 -2.16 23.33
CA TYR A 731 -9.86 -2.50 22.80
C TYR A 731 -9.94 -2.93 21.33
N GLU A 732 -10.80 -3.90 21.01
CA GLU A 732 -10.99 -4.40 19.64
C GLU A 732 -11.46 -3.30 18.69
N SER A 733 -12.41 -2.45 19.12
CA SER A 733 -12.86 -1.30 18.33
C SER A 733 -11.71 -0.32 18.02
N GLN A 734 -10.79 -0.12 18.96
CA GLN A 734 -9.62 0.72 18.75
C GLN A 734 -8.62 0.06 17.80
N VAL A 735 -8.39 -1.25 17.91
CA VAL A 735 -7.54 -1.99 16.95
C VAL A 735 -8.08 -1.84 15.53
N ALA A 736 -9.38 -2.07 15.32
CA ALA A 736 -10.04 -1.88 14.03
C ALA A 736 -9.90 -0.44 13.51
N ARG A 737 -10.22 0.55 14.35
CA ARG A 737 -10.08 1.98 14.01
C ARG A 737 -8.65 2.36 13.60
N LEU A 738 -7.65 1.83 14.31
CA LEU A 738 -6.25 2.09 14.00
C LEU A 738 -5.86 1.45 12.65
N LEU A 739 -6.35 0.25 12.34
CA LEU A 739 -6.14 -0.40 11.04
C LEU A 739 -6.84 0.33 9.88
N GLU A 740 -8.04 0.83 10.11
CA GLU A 740 -8.85 1.56 9.12
C GLU A 740 -8.31 2.98 8.81
N SER A 741 -7.44 3.50 9.66
CA SER A 741 -6.84 4.82 9.51
C SER A 741 -5.81 4.86 8.37
N PRO A 742 -5.72 5.96 7.59
CA PRO A 742 -4.64 6.16 6.62
C PRO A 742 -3.22 6.05 7.22
N LYS A 743 -3.07 6.20 8.55
CA LYS A 743 -1.80 6.01 9.26
C LYS A 743 -1.33 4.56 9.29
N SER A 744 -2.22 3.57 9.10
CA SER A 744 -1.85 2.15 9.02
C SER A 744 -0.96 1.82 7.83
N LYS A 745 -0.83 2.73 6.86
CA LYS A 745 0.17 2.68 5.78
C LYS A 745 1.59 2.47 6.31
N SER A 746 1.87 2.93 7.53
CA SER A 746 3.17 2.73 8.18
C SER A 746 3.56 1.25 8.30
N ILE A 747 2.61 0.32 8.35
CA ILE A 747 2.88 -1.13 8.37
C ILE A 747 3.54 -1.54 7.05
N ALA A 748 3.05 -1.07 5.90
CA ALA A 748 3.69 -1.35 4.61
C ALA A 748 5.06 -0.64 4.48
N GLU A 749 5.11 0.65 4.82
CA GLU A 749 6.33 1.47 4.68
C GLU A 749 7.46 1.05 5.64
N ASN A 750 7.12 0.51 6.80
CA ASN A 750 8.07 0.21 7.86
C ASN A 750 8.24 -1.28 8.11
N PHE A 751 7.15 -2.04 8.37
CA PHE A 751 7.23 -3.49 8.59
C PHE A 751 7.50 -4.25 7.29
N ALA A 752 6.63 -4.13 6.28
CA ALA A 752 6.72 -4.98 5.07
C ALA A 752 8.03 -4.74 4.30
N ARG A 753 8.46 -3.48 4.18
CA ARG A 753 9.77 -3.12 3.59
C ARG A 753 10.95 -3.82 4.28
N GLN A 754 10.96 -3.85 5.61
CA GLN A 754 12.04 -4.46 6.40
C GLN A 754 11.95 -5.99 6.42
N TRP A 755 10.75 -6.54 6.60
CA TRP A 755 10.50 -7.98 6.55
C TRP A 755 10.99 -8.58 5.23
N LEU A 756 10.62 -7.95 4.11
CA LEU A 756 11.06 -8.37 2.78
C LEU A 756 12.52 -8.02 2.46
N ARG A 757 13.21 -7.29 3.35
CA ARG A 757 14.59 -6.80 3.18
C ARG A 757 14.81 -5.95 1.93
N LEU A 758 13.79 -5.21 1.50
CA LEU A 758 13.81 -4.43 0.27
C LEU A 758 14.89 -3.33 0.25
N ASP A 759 15.42 -2.95 1.41
CA ASP A 759 16.54 -2.02 1.52
C ASP A 759 17.80 -2.46 0.78
N GLN A 760 18.02 -3.77 0.68
CA GLN A 760 19.16 -4.33 -0.05
C GLN A 760 19.11 -4.01 -1.55
N LEU A 761 17.93 -3.75 -2.08
CA LEU A 761 17.74 -3.40 -3.49
C LEU A 761 18.35 -2.04 -3.84
N ILE A 762 18.44 -1.12 -2.87
CA ILE A 762 19.08 0.19 -3.06
C ILE A 762 20.58 0.00 -3.39
N THR A 763 21.22 -0.95 -2.70
CA THR A 763 22.63 -1.31 -2.89
C THR A 763 22.87 -2.34 -3.99
N ALA A 764 21.83 -2.97 -4.53
CA ALA A 764 21.97 -3.90 -5.65
C ALA A 764 22.47 -3.16 -6.91
N VAL A 765 23.56 -3.65 -7.50
CA VAL A 765 24.18 -3.05 -8.69
C VAL A 765 24.40 -4.14 -9.74
N PRO A 766 23.37 -4.51 -10.53
CA PRO A 766 23.58 -5.34 -11.72
C PRO A 766 24.65 -4.70 -12.61
N ASP A 767 25.54 -5.51 -13.17
CA ASP A 767 26.61 -5.00 -14.03
C ASP A 767 26.03 -4.18 -15.19
N PHE A 768 26.59 -3.00 -15.41
CA PHE A 768 26.03 -2.05 -16.37
C PHE A 768 26.15 -2.57 -17.81
N ASP A 769 27.30 -3.15 -18.17
CA ASP A 769 27.55 -3.60 -19.53
C ASP A 769 26.70 -4.82 -19.88
N ARG A 770 26.50 -5.71 -18.91
CA ARG A 770 25.66 -6.90 -19.05
C ARG A 770 24.16 -6.61 -19.01
N PHE A 771 23.74 -5.68 -18.17
CA PHE A 771 22.32 -5.40 -17.89
C PHE A 771 21.95 -3.95 -18.19
N GLN A 772 22.41 -3.40 -19.32
CA GLN A 772 22.17 -2.00 -19.72
C GLN A 772 20.69 -1.59 -19.63
N ILE A 773 19.77 -2.51 -19.96
CA ILE A 773 18.32 -2.30 -19.95
C ILE A 773 17.75 -2.04 -18.54
N TYR A 774 18.43 -2.47 -17.48
CA TYR A 774 18.01 -2.25 -16.08
C TYR A 774 18.18 -0.79 -15.63
N TYR A 775 18.93 0.01 -16.38
CA TYR A 775 19.18 1.41 -16.09
C TYR A 775 18.25 2.31 -16.90
N SER A 776 17.90 3.52 -16.44
CA SER A 776 17.01 4.41 -17.18
C SER A 776 17.64 4.95 -18.48
N ARG A 777 18.96 5.12 -18.47
CA ARG A 777 19.77 5.68 -19.56
C ARG A 777 21.21 5.14 -19.48
N ILE A 778 21.90 5.08 -20.61
CA ILE A 778 23.34 4.79 -20.67
C ILE A 778 24.17 5.91 -20.02
N GLY A 779 25.11 5.53 -19.13
CA GLY A 779 25.97 6.46 -18.39
C GLY A 779 25.27 7.19 -17.24
N CYS A 780 24.23 6.58 -16.68
CA CYS A 780 23.37 7.14 -15.63
C CYS A 780 23.04 6.06 -14.59
N GLU A 781 24.09 5.45 -14.02
CA GLU A 781 24.06 4.28 -13.13
C GLU A 781 23.29 4.54 -11.83
N GLN A 782 23.03 5.81 -11.51
CA GLN A 782 22.22 6.22 -10.36
C GLN A 782 20.71 5.99 -10.56
N TRP A 783 20.24 5.83 -11.80
CA TRP A 783 18.81 5.69 -12.15
C TRP A 783 18.47 4.24 -12.50
N LYS A 784 18.39 3.39 -11.48
CA LYS A 784 18.14 1.94 -11.60
C LYS A 784 16.64 1.63 -11.59
N PHE A 785 16.25 0.58 -12.30
CA PHE A 785 14.86 0.10 -12.30
C PHE A 785 14.42 -0.48 -10.94
N GLY A 786 15.37 -0.89 -10.09
CA GLY A 786 15.09 -1.51 -8.79
C GLY A 786 14.17 -0.73 -7.87
N LEU A 787 14.25 0.60 -7.85
CA LEU A 787 13.28 1.38 -7.07
C LEU A 787 11.84 1.13 -7.58
N GLN A 788 11.63 1.12 -8.91
CA GLN A 788 10.31 0.86 -9.48
C GLN A 788 9.81 -0.56 -9.15
N THR A 789 10.70 -1.55 -9.18
CA THR A 789 10.32 -2.93 -8.84
C THR A 789 9.99 -3.11 -7.36
N MET A 790 10.54 -2.28 -6.45
CA MET A 790 10.21 -2.29 -5.02
C MET A 790 8.73 -2.01 -4.73
N ILE A 791 8.07 -1.23 -5.60
CA ILE A 791 6.68 -0.81 -5.43
C ILE A 791 5.73 -1.99 -5.59
N GLU A 792 6.08 -2.98 -6.41
CA GLU A 792 5.26 -4.15 -6.69
C GLU A 792 4.86 -4.95 -5.43
N PRO A 793 5.81 -5.48 -4.63
CA PRO A 793 5.45 -6.25 -3.43
C PRO A 793 4.80 -5.38 -2.35
N LEU A 794 5.13 -4.08 -2.28
CA LEU A 794 4.54 -3.17 -1.28
C LEU A 794 3.07 -2.86 -1.59
N LEU A 795 2.70 -2.63 -2.86
CA LEU A 795 1.30 -2.44 -3.24
C LEU A 795 0.48 -3.73 -3.13
N LEU A 796 1.09 -4.89 -3.42
CA LEU A 796 0.43 -6.17 -3.16
C LEU A 796 0.11 -6.28 -1.65
N PHE A 797 1.07 -6.00 -0.78
CA PHE A 797 0.88 -6.00 0.67
C PHE A 797 -0.21 -5.01 1.10
N GLU A 798 -0.18 -3.76 0.64
CA GLU A 798 -1.20 -2.75 0.94
C GLU A 798 -2.59 -3.19 0.47
N SER A 799 -2.71 -3.82 -0.70
CA SER A 799 -3.99 -4.35 -1.20
C SER A 799 -4.54 -5.47 -0.32
N ILE A 800 -3.68 -6.36 0.18
CA ILE A 800 -4.07 -7.47 1.04
C ILE A 800 -4.56 -6.93 2.39
N MET A 801 -3.87 -5.93 2.93
CA MET A 801 -4.24 -5.27 4.18
C MET A 801 -5.56 -4.50 4.05
N VAL A 802 -5.75 -3.68 3.01
CA VAL A 802 -6.95 -2.84 2.84
C VAL A 802 -8.19 -3.67 2.50
N GLU A 803 -8.04 -4.72 1.68
CA GLU A 803 -9.15 -5.61 1.29
C GLU A 803 -9.36 -6.77 2.27
N ASP A 804 -8.63 -6.78 3.40
CA ASP A 804 -8.59 -7.85 4.41
C ASP A 804 -8.51 -9.27 3.82
N ARG A 805 -7.59 -9.44 2.86
CA ARG A 805 -7.39 -10.71 2.16
C ARG A 805 -6.48 -11.63 2.95
N SER A 806 -6.44 -12.89 2.52
CA SER A 806 -5.52 -13.88 3.05
C SER A 806 -4.06 -13.47 2.81
N ILE A 807 -3.23 -13.54 3.85
CA ILE A 807 -1.78 -13.32 3.75
C ILE A 807 -1.10 -14.34 2.83
N MET A 808 -1.73 -15.48 2.53
CA MET A 808 -1.20 -16.46 1.58
C MET A 808 -1.03 -15.92 0.16
N LEU A 809 -1.72 -14.82 -0.19
CA LEU A 809 -1.50 -14.12 -1.46
C LEU A 809 -0.10 -13.50 -1.58
N LEU A 810 0.62 -13.34 -0.46
CA LEU A 810 2.04 -12.96 -0.47
C LEU A 810 2.92 -14.11 -0.98
N VAL A 811 2.50 -15.37 -0.85
CA VAL A 811 3.21 -16.52 -1.45
C VAL A 811 2.85 -16.65 -2.92
N ASP A 812 1.54 -16.62 -3.21
CA ASP A 812 1.03 -16.80 -4.57
C ASP A 812 -0.25 -16.01 -4.80
N SER A 813 -0.19 -15.06 -5.73
CA SER A 813 -1.31 -14.18 -6.09
C SER A 813 -1.53 -14.23 -7.59
N ASN A 814 -2.80 -14.25 -8.00
CA ASN A 814 -3.18 -14.13 -9.41
C ASN A 814 -3.23 -12.68 -9.90
N TYR A 815 -2.86 -11.71 -9.07
CA TYR A 815 -2.76 -10.30 -9.44
C TYR A 815 -1.54 -9.63 -8.83
N SER A 816 -1.09 -8.55 -9.48
CA SER A 816 -0.05 -7.65 -8.96
C SER A 816 -0.32 -6.22 -9.41
N TYR A 817 0.42 -5.26 -8.86
CA TYR A 817 0.36 -3.86 -9.26
C TYR A 817 1.58 -3.52 -10.11
N ARG A 818 1.35 -3.22 -11.39
CA ARG A 818 2.43 -2.92 -12.33
C ARG A 818 2.15 -1.72 -13.21
N SER A 819 3.17 -0.88 -13.38
CA SER A 819 3.21 0.09 -14.46
C SER A 819 3.36 -0.59 -15.82
N ASP A 820 3.09 0.14 -16.90
CA ASP A 820 3.30 -0.38 -18.26
C ASP A 820 4.76 -0.75 -18.49
N GLU A 821 5.70 0.05 -17.98
CA GLU A 821 7.13 -0.23 -18.04
C GLU A 821 7.50 -1.51 -17.31
N MET A 822 6.93 -1.75 -16.12
CA MET A 822 7.18 -2.98 -15.39
C MET A 822 6.47 -4.19 -15.98
N GLN A 823 5.30 -4.00 -16.61
CA GLN A 823 4.66 -5.07 -17.35
C GLN A 823 5.50 -5.50 -18.57
N SER A 824 6.04 -4.53 -19.32
CA SER A 824 6.97 -4.76 -20.43
C SER A 824 8.24 -5.48 -19.97
N TRP A 825 8.74 -5.16 -18.77
CA TRP A 825 9.90 -5.82 -18.18
C TRP A 825 9.73 -7.35 -18.02
N TYR A 826 8.56 -7.80 -17.58
CA TYR A 826 8.27 -9.21 -17.40
C TYR A 826 7.95 -9.94 -18.71
N ASN A 827 7.18 -9.32 -19.60
CA ASN A 827 6.56 -10.04 -20.72
C ASN A 827 7.25 -9.86 -22.06
N ASP A 828 7.95 -8.75 -22.28
CA ASP A 828 8.51 -8.45 -23.59
C ASP A 828 9.90 -9.07 -23.71
N GLU A 829 10.22 -9.66 -24.87
CA GLU A 829 11.57 -10.11 -25.19
C GLU A 829 12.58 -8.95 -25.11
N ILE A 830 12.14 -7.78 -25.57
CA ILE A 830 12.88 -6.52 -25.60
C ILE A 830 12.13 -5.47 -24.77
N PRO A 831 12.44 -5.33 -23.47
CA PRO A 831 11.77 -4.37 -22.59
C PRO A 831 11.94 -2.93 -23.09
N PHE A 832 10.90 -2.11 -22.89
CA PHE A 832 10.87 -0.68 -23.24
C PHE A 832 10.97 -0.36 -24.75
N GLY A 833 10.86 -1.36 -25.63
CA GLY A 833 10.78 -1.21 -27.07
C GLY A 833 11.93 -0.37 -27.67
N LYS A 834 11.61 0.73 -28.38
CA LYS A 834 12.60 1.61 -29.03
C LYS A 834 13.33 2.55 -28.06
N ARG A 835 12.94 2.62 -26.78
CA ARG A 835 13.54 3.55 -25.78
C ARG A 835 14.86 3.05 -25.20
N GLN A 836 15.45 2.01 -25.79
CA GLN A 836 16.58 1.27 -25.23
C GLN A 836 17.80 2.10 -24.85
N ASN A 837 17.96 3.37 -25.23
CA ASN A 837 19.14 4.16 -24.85
C ASN A 837 18.83 5.49 -24.14
N ARG A 838 17.55 5.89 -24.03
CA ARG A 838 17.15 7.18 -23.43
C ARG A 838 15.79 7.07 -22.75
N ASN A 839 15.74 7.37 -21.46
CA ASN A 839 14.50 7.48 -20.66
C ASN A 839 13.62 6.23 -20.76
N ARG A 840 14.19 5.05 -20.48
CA ARG A 840 13.50 3.75 -20.58
C ARG A 840 12.22 3.70 -19.73
N PHE A 841 12.24 4.35 -18.56
CA PHE A 841 11.11 4.45 -17.64
C PHE A 841 11.09 5.82 -16.95
N ASN A 842 9.89 6.27 -16.55
CA ASN A 842 9.71 7.52 -15.83
C ASN A 842 10.21 7.38 -14.38
N THR A 843 11.24 8.13 -14.02
CA THR A 843 11.80 8.13 -12.65
C THR A 843 11.07 9.09 -11.71
N ASN A 844 10.11 9.86 -12.23
CA ASN A 844 9.32 10.81 -11.44
C ASN A 844 8.05 10.18 -10.87
N SER A 845 7.07 9.89 -11.71
CA SER A 845 5.83 9.22 -11.32
C SER A 845 5.38 8.24 -12.40
N GLN A 846 4.85 7.11 -11.98
CA GLN A 846 4.28 6.07 -12.82
C GLN A 846 2.89 5.69 -12.32
N THR A 847 2.04 5.24 -13.23
CA THR A 847 0.73 4.69 -12.89
C THR A 847 0.89 3.18 -12.73
N PHE A 848 0.66 2.67 -11.54
CA PHE A 848 0.62 1.24 -11.24
C PHE A 848 -0.83 0.77 -11.29
N THR A 849 -1.13 -0.18 -12.16
CA THR A 849 -2.47 -0.74 -12.31
C THR A 849 -2.49 -2.16 -11.76
N ARG A 850 -3.57 -2.53 -11.08
CA ARG A 850 -3.88 -3.91 -10.71
C ARG A 850 -4.07 -4.72 -11.98
N ARG A 851 -3.22 -5.72 -12.19
CA ARG A 851 -3.25 -6.59 -13.38
C ARG A 851 -3.44 -8.02 -12.96
N SER A 852 -4.29 -8.74 -13.69
CA SER A 852 -4.32 -10.19 -13.64
C SER A 852 -3.01 -10.73 -14.20
N LEU A 853 -2.42 -11.70 -13.51
CA LEU A 853 -1.21 -12.37 -13.94
C LEU A 853 -1.56 -13.62 -14.75
N PRO A 854 -0.97 -13.82 -15.94
CA PRO A 854 -1.31 -14.93 -16.82
C PRO A 854 -0.74 -16.27 -16.34
N SER A 855 0.22 -16.25 -15.41
CA SER A 855 0.93 -17.43 -14.94
C SER A 855 1.28 -17.33 -13.46
N ARG A 856 1.22 -18.47 -12.76
CA ARG A 856 1.65 -18.61 -11.36
C ARG A 856 3.18 -18.66 -11.19
N ARG A 857 3.94 -18.65 -12.29
CA ARG A 857 5.38 -18.33 -12.25
C ARG A 857 5.61 -16.95 -11.65
N GLU A 858 4.66 -16.05 -11.85
CA GLU A 858 4.64 -14.71 -11.28
C GLU A 858 3.66 -14.63 -10.10
N GLY A 859 3.65 -13.49 -9.40
CA GLY A 859 2.73 -13.23 -8.30
C GLY A 859 3.26 -13.66 -6.94
N GLY A 860 2.77 -13.00 -5.89
CA GLY A 860 3.40 -13.06 -4.57
C GLY A 860 4.71 -12.25 -4.51
N VAL A 861 5.38 -12.30 -3.37
CA VAL A 861 6.62 -11.53 -3.09
C VAL A 861 7.89 -12.29 -3.47
N ILE A 862 7.81 -13.63 -3.53
CA ILE A 862 8.94 -14.53 -3.80
C ILE A 862 9.54 -14.29 -5.19
N THR A 863 8.67 -14.16 -6.20
CA THR A 863 9.06 -14.06 -7.61
C THR A 863 9.03 -12.63 -8.14
N SER A 864 9.03 -11.63 -7.25
CA SER A 864 9.08 -10.22 -7.67
C SER A 864 10.48 -9.86 -8.17
N ALA A 865 10.56 -8.99 -9.18
CA ALA A 865 11.83 -8.52 -9.73
C ALA A 865 12.69 -7.81 -8.68
N ALA A 866 12.07 -7.16 -7.69
CA ALA A 866 12.76 -6.61 -6.53
C ALA A 866 13.53 -7.69 -5.76
N THR A 867 12.84 -8.75 -5.33
CA THR A 867 13.42 -9.88 -4.61
C THR A 867 14.52 -10.55 -5.42
N LEU A 868 14.24 -10.88 -6.68
CA LEU A 868 15.15 -11.59 -7.56
C LEU A 868 16.43 -10.80 -7.85
N THR A 869 16.33 -9.47 -7.94
CA THR A 869 17.49 -8.61 -8.19
C THR A 869 18.34 -8.41 -6.94
N MET A 870 17.75 -8.10 -5.78
CA MET A 870 18.53 -7.83 -4.56
C MET A 870 19.24 -9.08 -3.99
N THR A 871 18.79 -10.27 -4.40
CA THR A 871 19.37 -11.56 -4.04
C THR A 871 20.33 -12.11 -5.10
N SER A 872 20.73 -11.31 -6.09
CA SER A 872 21.69 -11.69 -7.13
C SER A 872 23.04 -10.96 -6.99
N GLU A 873 24.05 -11.44 -7.70
CA GLU A 873 25.35 -10.77 -7.86
C GLU A 873 25.36 -9.86 -9.10
N PRO A 874 26.31 -8.92 -9.23
CA PRO A 874 26.37 -8.02 -10.38
C PRO A 874 26.37 -8.73 -11.73
N LEU A 875 27.08 -9.85 -11.86
CA LEU A 875 27.26 -10.57 -13.12
C LEU A 875 26.50 -11.90 -13.20
N ARG A 876 25.82 -12.36 -12.13
CA ARG A 876 25.16 -13.67 -12.11
C ARG A 876 24.04 -13.78 -11.08
N THR A 877 23.20 -14.80 -11.23
CA THR A 877 22.28 -15.23 -10.16
C THR A 877 23.06 -15.75 -8.95
N SER A 878 22.39 -15.78 -7.79
CA SER A 878 22.94 -16.38 -6.58
C SER A 878 21.88 -17.27 -5.90
N PRO A 879 21.80 -18.56 -6.26
CA PRO A 879 20.90 -19.52 -5.62
C PRO A 879 21.07 -19.54 -4.09
N ILE A 880 22.31 -19.41 -3.60
CA ILE A 880 22.60 -19.36 -2.16
C ILE A 880 21.88 -18.17 -1.50
N ARG A 881 22.04 -16.95 -2.05
CA ARG A 881 21.41 -15.73 -1.49
C ARG A 881 19.89 -15.75 -1.65
N ARG A 882 19.39 -16.27 -2.77
CA ARG A 882 17.95 -16.47 -3.03
C ARG A 882 17.34 -17.43 -2.03
N GLY A 883 17.93 -18.61 -1.86
CA GLY A 883 17.49 -19.61 -0.90
C GLY A 883 17.54 -19.13 0.53
N ALA A 884 18.63 -18.43 0.90
CA ALA A 884 18.78 -17.86 2.24
C ALA A 884 17.73 -16.78 2.52
N TRP A 885 17.38 -15.98 1.50
CA TRP A 885 16.28 -15.04 1.58
C TRP A 885 14.94 -15.75 1.77
N VAL A 886 14.63 -16.79 0.99
CA VAL A 886 13.38 -17.57 1.17
C VAL A 886 13.32 -18.17 2.56
N ALA A 887 14.38 -18.83 3.02
CA ALA A 887 14.46 -19.41 4.37
C ALA A 887 14.24 -18.35 5.46
N THR A 888 14.88 -17.19 5.35
CA THR A 888 14.76 -16.11 6.33
C THR A 888 13.40 -15.41 6.29
N VAL A 889 12.92 -15.03 5.12
CA VAL A 889 11.76 -14.14 4.95
C VAL A 889 10.45 -14.91 4.91
N ILE A 890 10.41 -16.03 4.20
CA ILE A 890 9.19 -16.82 3.99
C ILE A 890 8.97 -17.82 5.13
N PHE A 891 10.05 -18.38 5.68
CA PHE A 891 9.97 -19.42 6.71
C PHE A 891 10.47 -18.99 8.10
N ASN A 892 11.02 -17.77 8.25
CA ASN A 892 11.62 -17.29 9.50
C ASN A 892 12.68 -18.25 10.08
N LYS A 893 13.44 -18.91 9.20
CA LYS A 893 14.52 -19.85 9.54
C LYS A 893 15.82 -19.40 8.86
N PRO A 894 16.44 -18.31 9.35
CA PRO A 894 17.68 -17.82 8.76
C PRO A 894 18.79 -18.88 8.85
N PRO A 895 19.63 -19.02 7.81
CA PRO A 895 20.78 -19.91 7.90
C PRO A 895 21.83 -19.34 8.86
N PRO A 896 22.69 -20.18 9.47
CA PRO A 896 23.79 -19.69 10.31
C PRO A 896 24.78 -18.87 9.47
N PRO A 897 25.59 -18.00 10.12
CA PRO A 897 26.62 -17.25 9.43
C PRO A 897 27.60 -18.19 8.73
N PRO A 898 28.11 -17.82 7.54
CA PRO A 898 29.05 -18.68 6.83
C PRO A 898 30.40 -18.78 7.58
N PRO A 899 31.19 -19.84 7.33
CA PRO A 899 32.53 -19.97 7.91
C PRO A 899 33.46 -18.81 7.54
N ASP A 900 34.47 -18.54 8.38
CA ASP A 900 35.45 -17.45 8.17
C ASP A 900 36.21 -17.55 6.83
N ILE A 901 36.37 -18.76 6.31
CA ILE A 901 37.06 -19.03 5.04
C ILE A 901 36.07 -19.70 4.10
N ILE A 902 35.60 -18.93 3.10
CA ILE A 902 34.71 -19.41 2.05
C ILE A 902 35.54 -19.51 0.77
N PRO A 903 35.64 -20.69 0.14
CA PRO A 903 36.22 -20.80 -1.19
C PRO A 903 35.45 -19.92 -2.18
N GLU A 904 36.15 -19.10 -2.96
CA GLU A 904 35.48 -18.22 -3.91
C GLU A 904 34.74 -19.03 -5.00
N ILE A 905 33.54 -18.56 -5.34
CA ILE A 905 32.81 -18.99 -6.53
C ILE A 905 33.01 -17.90 -7.57
N GLU A 906 33.27 -18.30 -8.82
CA GLU A 906 33.47 -17.41 -9.96
C GLU A 906 32.39 -16.33 -9.98
N GLN A 907 32.81 -15.07 -10.16
CA GLN A 907 31.91 -13.92 -10.08
C GLN A 907 31.01 -13.79 -11.32
N ASP A 908 31.49 -14.27 -12.47
CA ASP A 908 30.77 -14.24 -13.73
C ASP A 908 30.30 -15.65 -14.10
N ASP A 909 29.01 -15.80 -14.38
CA ASP A 909 28.45 -17.07 -14.85
C ASP A 909 29.02 -17.50 -16.22
N VAL A 910 29.53 -16.56 -17.03
CA VAL A 910 30.20 -16.86 -18.31
C VAL A 910 31.42 -17.74 -18.10
N GLU A 911 32.15 -17.55 -16.99
CA GLU A 911 33.32 -18.39 -16.67
C GLU A 911 32.93 -19.80 -16.24
N ILE A 912 31.80 -19.93 -15.55
CA ILE A 912 31.22 -21.21 -15.14
C ILE A 912 30.73 -21.96 -16.39
N GLU A 913 29.96 -21.28 -17.24
CA GLU A 913 29.38 -21.86 -18.45
C GLU A 913 30.45 -22.24 -19.50
N LYS A 914 31.58 -21.51 -19.58
CA LYS A 914 32.74 -21.89 -20.41
C LYS A 914 33.33 -23.25 -20.06
N LYS A 915 33.15 -23.72 -18.83
CA LYS A 915 33.57 -25.05 -18.38
C LYS A 915 32.54 -26.14 -18.72
N GLY A 916 31.43 -25.78 -19.37
CA GLY A 916 30.36 -26.71 -19.75
C GLY A 916 29.53 -27.23 -18.57
N ILE A 917 29.57 -26.53 -17.43
CA ILE A 917 28.82 -26.88 -16.23
C ILE A 917 27.80 -25.79 -15.86
N THR A 918 26.71 -26.18 -15.21
CA THR A 918 25.68 -25.25 -14.72
C THR A 918 26.08 -24.63 -13.38
N LEU A 919 25.43 -23.53 -13.01
CA LEU A 919 25.61 -22.93 -11.68
C LEU A 919 25.24 -23.92 -10.57
N ARG A 920 24.20 -24.73 -10.76
CA ARG A 920 23.82 -25.81 -9.84
C ARG A 920 24.95 -26.82 -9.66
N GLN A 921 25.52 -27.33 -10.76
CA GLN A 921 26.65 -28.28 -10.68
C GLN A 921 27.87 -27.67 -9.99
N ARG A 922 28.16 -26.39 -10.27
CA ARG A 922 29.25 -25.66 -9.62
C ARG A 922 29.04 -25.47 -8.11
N LEU A 923 27.80 -25.27 -7.69
CA LEU A 923 27.40 -25.15 -6.29
C LEU A 923 27.42 -26.51 -5.58
N VAL A 924 26.95 -27.58 -6.21
CA VAL A 924 27.04 -28.93 -5.67
C VAL A 924 28.51 -29.33 -5.46
N ALA A 925 29.41 -29.01 -6.41
CA ALA A 925 30.84 -29.20 -6.22
C ALA A 925 31.42 -28.36 -5.06
N HIS A 926 30.86 -27.17 -4.80
CA HIS A 926 31.25 -26.34 -3.65
C HIS A 926 30.79 -26.95 -2.30
N GLN A 927 29.74 -27.77 -2.31
CA GLN A 927 29.20 -28.44 -1.12
C GLN A 927 29.96 -29.72 -0.73
N GLU A 928 30.97 -30.17 -1.49
CA GLU A 928 31.75 -31.38 -1.16
C GLU A 928 32.46 -31.30 0.21
N ASN A 929 32.59 -30.10 0.78
CA ASN A 929 33.04 -29.92 2.15
C ASN A 929 31.88 -30.15 3.15
N GLU A 930 32.05 -31.11 4.07
CA GLU A 930 31.09 -31.43 5.15
C GLU A 930 30.63 -30.19 5.94
N SER A 931 31.49 -29.17 6.12
CA SER A 931 31.12 -27.95 6.84
C SER A 931 30.10 -27.08 6.11
N CYS A 932 30.00 -27.21 4.78
CA CYS A 932 29.12 -26.41 3.92
C CYS A 932 27.81 -27.17 3.62
N ALA A 933 27.88 -28.49 3.39
CA ALA A 933 26.73 -29.30 2.97
C ALA A 933 25.50 -29.18 3.88
N SER A 934 25.70 -29.19 5.21
CA SER A 934 24.61 -29.18 6.20
C SER A 934 23.69 -27.95 6.09
N CYS A 935 24.26 -26.76 5.82
CA CYS A 935 23.47 -25.53 5.67
C CYS A 935 22.87 -25.42 4.26
N HIS A 936 23.67 -25.75 3.24
CA HIS A 936 23.24 -25.66 1.85
C HIS A 936 22.09 -26.61 1.52
N LYS A 937 21.94 -27.74 2.22
CA LYS A 937 20.78 -28.63 2.09
C LYS A 937 19.43 -27.92 2.25
N LYS A 938 19.35 -26.88 3.09
CA LYS A 938 18.11 -26.11 3.33
C LYS A 938 17.95 -24.91 2.42
N ILE A 939 19.07 -24.38 1.96
CA ILE A 939 19.15 -23.11 1.23
C ILE A 939 19.01 -23.38 -0.26
N ASP A 940 19.86 -24.26 -0.78
CA ASP A 940 20.10 -24.39 -2.20
C ASP A 940 18.87 -24.87 -2.97
N PRO A 941 18.07 -25.85 -2.48
CA PRO A 941 16.83 -26.20 -3.15
C PRO A 941 15.87 -25.01 -3.33
N LEU A 942 15.70 -24.19 -2.30
CA LEU A 942 14.86 -22.98 -2.35
C LEU A 942 15.42 -21.94 -3.34
N GLY A 943 16.75 -21.87 -3.45
CA GLY A 943 17.45 -21.04 -4.43
C GLY A 943 17.31 -21.53 -5.87
N PHE A 944 17.46 -22.84 -6.09
CA PHE A 944 17.35 -23.49 -7.40
C PHE A 944 15.95 -23.35 -7.99
N ALA A 945 14.91 -23.38 -7.15
CA ALA A 945 13.52 -23.09 -7.57
C ALA A 945 13.38 -21.76 -8.32
N LEU A 946 14.25 -20.79 -8.02
CA LEU A 946 14.24 -19.44 -8.59
C LEU A 946 15.23 -19.27 -9.75
N GLU A 947 15.95 -20.31 -10.16
CA GLU A 947 17.04 -20.18 -11.12
C GLU A 947 16.57 -19.90 -12.55
N ASN A 948 15.31 -20.22 -12.87
CA ASN A 948 14.64 -19.78 -14.10
C ASN A 948 14.47 -18.26 -14.20
N PHE A 949 14.78 -17.49 -13.16
CA PHE A 949 14.85 -16.03 -13.23
C PHE A 949 16.31 -15.58 -13.34
N ASP A 950 16.63 -14.70 -14.29
CA ASP A 950 17.96 -14.10 -14.40
C ASP A 950 18.28 -13.15 -13.22
N ALA A 951 19.48 -12.56 -13.23
CA ALA A 951 19.97 -11.72 -12.13
C ALA A 951 19.15 -10.43 -11.90
N ILE A 952 18.28 -10.06 -12.85
CA ILE A 952 17.42 -8.86 -12.80
C ILE A 952 15.93 -9.22 -12.81
N GLY A 953 15.62 -10.50 -12.54
CA GLY A 953 14.28 -11.01 -12.30
C GLY A 953 13.44 -11.35 -13.53
N ARG A 954 14.05 -11.52 -14.71
CA ARG A 954 13.36 -11.92 -15.95
C ARG A 954 13.39 -13.43 -16.14
N TRP A 955 12.30 -13.99 -16.67
CA TRP A 955 12.21 -15.43 -16.93
C TRP A 955 13.17 -15.86 -18.05
N ARG A 956 13.74 -17.06 -17.90
CA ARG A 956 14.55 -17.76 -18.89
C ARG A 956 14.31 -19.27 -18.80
N ASP A 957 14.24 -19.92 -19.96
CA ASP A 957 14.10 -21.38 -20.03
C ASP A 957 15.47 -22.08 -19.95
N ASN A 958 16.53 -21.44 -20.46
CA ASN A 958 17.90 -21.99 -20.50
C ASN A 958 18.94 -20.95 -20.03
N TYR A 959 20.15 -21.41 -19.71
CA TYR A 959 21.33 -20.55 -19.58
C TYR A 959 21.72 -19.93 -20.93
N LYS A 960 22.55 -18.86 -20.90
CA LYS A 960 22.99 -18.18 -22.13
C LYS A 960 23.80 -19.10 -23.05
N SER A 961 24.54 -20.04 -22.47
CA SER A 961 25.23 -21.14 -23.15
C SER A 961 24.32 -22.17 -23.81
N GLY A 962 23.01 -22.16 -23.51
CA GLY A 962 22.06 -23.18 -23.95
C GLY A 962 21.98 -24.41 -23.04
N LEU A 963 22.68 -24.42 -21.89
CA LEU A 963 22.50 -25.46 -20.87
C LEU A 963 21.10 -25.38 -20.24
N ASP A 964 20.51 -26.54 -19.96
CA ASP A 964 19.21 -26.64 -19.30
C ASP A 964 19.27 -26.14 -17.85
N ILE A 965 18.16 -25.57 -17.38
CA ILE A 965 17.97 -25.15 -15.98
C ILE A 965 17.19 -26.24 -15.24
N ASP A 966 17.79 -26.80 -14.20
CA ASP A 966 17.11 -27.67 -13.23
C ASP A 966 16.70 -26.86 -12.00
N SER A 967 15.41 -26.50 -11.92
CA SER A 967 14.81 -25.79 -10.80
C SER A 967 14.10 -26.70 -9.79
N SER A 968 14.28 -28.02 -9.91
CA SER A 968 13.72 -28.97 -8.95
C SER A 968 14.44 -28.91 -7.61
N GLY A 969 13.73 -29.26 -6.54
CA GLY A 969 14.28 -29.27 -5.19
C GLY A 969 13.36 -29.95 -4.19
N GLU A 970 13.72 -29.82 -2.92
CA GLU A 970 13.01 -30.43 -1.80
C GLU A 970 13.01 -29.45 -0.62
N ILE A 971 11.85 -29.32 0.03
CA ILE A 971 11.69 -28.52 1.25
C ILE A 971 11.69 -29.45 2.45
N PHE A 972 12.50 -29.10 3.47
CA PHE A 972 12.61 -29.81 4.75
C PHE A 972 12.90 -31.31 4.65
N GLY A 973 13.42 -31.80 3.52
CA GLY A 973 13.70 -33.23 3.31
C GLY A 973 12.43 -34.11 3.24
N GLU A 974 11.27 -33.51 2.92
CA GLU A 974 9.99 -34.23 2.87
C GLU A 974 9.25 -34.06 1.56
N THR A 975 9.16 -32.81 1.06
CA THR A 975 8.30 -32.50 -0.08
C THR A 975 9.12 -32.02 -1.26
N LYS A 976 9.15 -32.84 -2.31
CA LYS A 976 9.79 -32.53 -3.59
C LYS A 976 8.93 -31.59 -4.42
N PHE A 977 9.58 -30.69 -5.14
CA PHE A 977 8.97 -29.84 -6.15
C PHE A 977 9.83 -29.82 -7.41
N ASN A 978 9.20 -29.58 -8.56
CA ASN A 978 9.88 -29.59 -9.86
C ASN A 978 10.30 -28.20 -10.34
N ASP A 979 9.61 -27.15 -9.88
CA ASP A 979 9.82 -25.76 -10.30
C ASP A 979 9.23 -24.78 -9.26
N ILE A 980 9.25 -23.49 -9.57
CA ILE A 980 8.68 -22.44 -8.72
C ILE A 980 7.18 -22.60 -8.44
N ILE A 981 6.40 -23.15 -9.38
CA ILE A 981 4.97 -23.40 -9.16
C ILE A 981 4.81 -24.54 -8.16
N GLY A 982 5.59 -25.61 -8.31
CA GLY A 982 5.64 -26.72 -7.37
C GLY A 982 6.08 -26.28 -5.96
N LEU A 983 7.04 -25.36 -5.85
CA LEU A 983 7.44 -24.74 -4.58
C LEU A 983 6.27 -23.98 -3.95
N LYS A 984 5.60 -23.11 -4.71
CA LYS A 984 4.40 -22.38 -4.24
C LYS A 984 3.29 -23.33 -3.80
N ASP A 985 3.00 -24.36 -4.59
CA ASP A 985 2.00 -25.38 -4.25
C ASP A 985 2.33 -26.12 -2.97
N THR A 986 3.61 -26.40 -2.74
CA THR A 986 4.09 -27.04 -1.51
C THR A 986 3.82 -26.15 -0.29
N ILE A 987 4.09 -24.84 -0.41
CA ILE A 987 3.79 -23.89 0.66
C ILE A 987 2.27 -23.73 0.86
N LEU A 988 1.48 -23.70 -0.21
CA LEU A 988 0.02 -23.56 -0.12
C LEU A 988 -0.67 -24.78 0.50
N ARG A 989 -0.13 -25.99 0.31
CA ARG A 989 -0.63 -27.21 0.97
C ARG A 989 -0.26 -27.30 2.46
N ASN A 990 0.76 -26.55 2.88
CA ASN A 990 1.24 -26.47 4.27
C ASN A 990 1.21 -25.00 4.74
N PRO A 991 0.02 -24.37 4.78
CA PRO A 991 -0.12 -22.93 5.05
C PRO A 991 0.48 -22.51 6.39
N GLU A 992 0.55 -23.41 7.36
CA GLU A 992 1.12 -23.18 8.69
C GLU A 992 2.59 -22.76 8.64
N TRP A 993 3.37 -23.18 7.63
CA TRP A 993 4.78 -22.79 7.50
C TRP A 993 4.93 -21.30 7.27
N PHE A 994 4.17 -20.75 6.31
CA PHE A 994 4.22 -19.32 5.99
C PHE A 994 3.46 -18.49 7.03
N MET A 995 2.26 -18.93 7.44
CA MET A 995 1.45 -18.19 8.42
C MET A 995 2.18 -18.03 9.74
N ARG A 996 2.82 -19.10 10.26
CA ARG A 996 3.66 -19.02 11.47
C ARG A 996 4.78 -18.02 11.30
N ALA A 997 5.56 -18.13 10.23
CA ALA A 997 6.70 -17.26 9.98
C ALA A 997 6.27 -15.78 9.91
N PHE A 998 5.14 -15.50 9.24
CA PHE A 998 4.58 -14.16 9.16
C PHE A 998 4.13 -13.63 10.53
N ILE A 999 3.47 -14.48 11.35
CA ILE A 999 3.08 -14.15 12.73
C ILE A 999 4.32 -13.85 13.58
N GLU A 1000 5.37 -14.65 13.48
CA GLU A 1000 6.63 -14.46 14.22
C GLU A 1000 7.32 -13.15 13.85
N HIS A 1001 7.45 -12.85 12.55
CA HIS A 1001 7.98 -11.58 12.06
C HIS A 1001 7.17 -10.39 12.61
N MET A 1002 5.85 -10.45 12.48
CA MET A 1002 4.97 -9.35 12.90
C MET A 1002 4.91 -9.19 14.42
N LEU A 1003 4.91 -10.29 15.18
CA LEU A 1003 4.96 -10.27 16.64
C LEU A 1003 6.30 -9.68 17.13
N SER A 1004 7.43 -10.11 16.55
CA SER A 1004 8.75 -9.53 16.87
C SER A 1004 8.78 -8.02 16.61
N TYR A 1005 8.27 -7.58 15.46
CA TYR A 1005 8.13 -6.16 15.13
C TYR A 1005 7.24 -5.42 16.13
N SER A 1006 6.10 -5.99 16.50
CA SER A 1006 5.13 -5.38 17.42
C SER A 1006 5.67 -5.20 18.84
N LEU A 1007 6.52 -6.13 19.30
CA LEU A 1007 7.13 -6.11 20.63
C LEU A 1007 8.45 -5.34 20.65
N GLY A 1008 9.09 -5.11 19.50
CA GLY A 1008 10.41 -4.50 19.41
C GLY A 1008 11.51 -5.35 20.07
N ARG A 1009 11.35 -6.68 20.05
CA ARG A 1009 12.33 -7.65 20.56
C ARG A 1009 12.28 -8.96 19.78
N GLU A 1010 13.34 -9.75 19.88
CA GLU A 1010 13.40 -11.08 19.30
C GLU A 1010 12.55 -12.02 20.15
N LEU A 1011 11.88 -12.93 19.47
CA LEU A 1011 11.06 -13.95 20.09
C LEU A 1011 11.97 -15.03 20.65
N ASP A 1012 11.55 -15.64 21.75
CA ASP A 1012 12.22 -16.81 22.29
C ASP A 1012 11.23 -17.94 22.54
N ILE A 1013 11.72 -19.03 23.11
CA ILE A 1013 10.93 -20.21 23.41
C ILE A 1013 9.67 -19.93 24.24
N SER A 1014 9.68 -18.88 25.07
CA SER A 1014 8.54 -18.51 25.92
C SER A 1014 7.37 -17.95 25.12
N ASP A 1015 7.62 -17.48 23.88
CA ASP A 1015 6.59 -16.95 23.00
C ASP A 1015 5.83 -18.04 22.23
N LYS A 1016 6.41 -19.26 22.14
CA LYS A 1016 5.87 -20.38 21.34
C LYS A 1016 4.39 -20.67 21.58
N PRO A 1017 3.88 -20.85 22.82
CA PRO A 1017 2.46 -21.18 23.02
C PRO A 1017 1.51 -20.10 22.53
N TYR A 1018 1.95 -18.84 22.55
CA TYR A 1018 1.15 -17.71 22.08
C TYR A 1018 1.15 -17.64 20.56
N ILE A 1019 2.29 -17.91 19.92
CA ILE A 1019 2.36 -18.05 18.46
C ILE A 1019 1.47 -19.19 17.99
N ASP A 1020 1.52 -20.35 18.66
CA ASP A 1020 0.72 -21.54 18.35
C ASP A 1020 -0.78 -21.20 18.42
N LYS A 1021 -1.20 -20.48 19.47
CA LYS A 1021 -2.59 -20.01 19.61
C LYS A 1021 -3.02 -19.00 18.54
N ILE A 1022 -2.16 -18.03 18.19
CA ILE A 1022 -2.44 -17.07 17.13
C ILE A 1022 -2.59 -17.81 15.80
N LEU A 1023 -1.69 -18.75 15.51
CA LEU A 1023 -1.68 -19.54 14.28
C LEU A 1023 -2.97 -20.35 14.10
N GLU A 1024 -3.46 -21.00 15.16
CA GLU A 1024 -4.74 -21.73 15.13
C GLU A 1024 -5.89 -20.83 14.67
N GLN A 1025 -6.00 -19.62 15.24
CA GLN A 1025 -7.06 -18.66 14.87
C GLN A 1025 -6.88 -18.13 13.45
N VAL A 1026 -5.65 -17.83 13.05
CA VAL A 1026 -5.33 -17.35 11.70
C VAL A 1026 -5.66 -18.41 10.65
N ILE A 1027 -5.39 -19.69 10.91
CA ILE A 1027 -5.77 -20.80 10.03
C ILE A 1027 -7.30 -20.92 9.94
N LEU A 1028 -8.01 -20.87 11.07
CA LEU A 1028 -9.48 -20.94 11.11
C LEU A 1028 -10.12 -19.83 10.27
N ASP A 1029 -9.57 -18.62 10.31
CA ASP A 1029 -10.03 -17.49 9.50
C ASP A 1029 -9.32 -17.37 8.14
N ARG A 1030 -8.73 -18.47 7.64
CA ARG A 1030 -8.13 -18.57 6.30
C ARG A 1030 -7.04 -17.53 6.01
N GLY A 1031 -6.34 -17.07 7.04
CA GLY A 1031 -5.19 -16.19 6.94
C GLY A 1031 -5.51 -14.70 6.76
N LYS A 1032 -6.71 -14.22 7.11
CA LYS A 1032 -7.02 -12.78 6.98
C LYS A 1032 -6.00 -11.90 7.70
N PHE A 1033 -5.62 -10.79 7.06
CA PHE A 1033 -4.64 -9.87 7.60
C PHE A 1033 -5.10 -9.26 8.93
N SER A 1034 -6.37 -8.84 9.02
CA SER A 1034 -6.95 -8.25 10.24
C SER A 1034 -6.90 -9.23 11.42
N THR A 1035 -7.10 -10.53 11.18
CA THR A 1035 -7.04 -11.59 12.19
C THR A 1035 -5.63 -11.76 12.74
N VAL A 1036 -4.59 -11.75 11.89
CA VAL A 1036 -3.19 -11.78 12.35
C VAL A 1036 -2.90 -10.63 13.30
N VAL A 1037 -3.25 -9.40 12.91
CA VAL A 1037 -3.03 -8.21 13.73
C VAL A 1037 -3.81 -8.30 15.04
N THR A 1038 -5.09 -8.64 14.95
CA THR A 1038 -5.99 -8.70 16.11
C THR A 1038 -5.49 -9.73 17.13
N GLU A 1039 -5.13 -10.93 16.70
CA GLU A 1039 -4.64 -11.98 17.59
C GLU A 1039 -3.26 -11.66 18.19
N ILE A 1040 -2.37 -10.99 17.43
CA ILE A 1040 -1.11 -10.45 17.98
C ILE A 1040 -1.40 -9.45 19.10
N THR A 1041 -2.32 -8.50 18.87
CA THR A 1041 -2.64 -7.47 19.88
C THR A 1041 -3.31 -8.04 21.13
N LYS A 1042 -4.08 -9.13 21.00
CA LYS A 1042 -4.70 -9.86 22.12
C LYS A 1042 -3.75 -10.83 22.82
N SER A 1043 -2.57 -11.08 22.25
CA SER A 1043 -1.63 -12.06 22.78
C SER A 1043 -1.10 -11.65 24.15
N TYR A 1044 -0.80 -12.64 24.98
CA TYR A 1044 -0.25 -12.40 26.31
C TYR A 1044 1.08 -11.63 26.28
N PRO A 1045 2.05 -11.91 25.38
CA PRO A 1045 3.26 -11.10 25.24
C PRO A 1045 2.98 -9.63 24.90
N PHE A 1046 1.96 -9.36 24.10
CA PHE A 1046 1.60 -7.99 23.70
C PHE A 1046 0.86 -7.24 24.81
N MET A 1047 0.08 -7.91 25.65
CA MET A 1047 -0.71 -7.28 26.72
C MET A 1047 0.01 -7.17 28.07
N ASN A 1048 1.19 -7.80 28.19
CA ASN A 1048 1.97 -7.85 29.43
C ASN A 1048 3.40 -7.34 29.23
N LYS A 1049 4.04 -7.05 30.36
CA LYS A 1049 5.44 -6.64 30.49
C LYS A 1049 6.11 -7.41 31.62
N THR A 1050 7.43 -7.50 31.57
CA THR A 1050 8.24 -8.09 32.64
C THR A 1050 9.24 -7.08 33.18
N ASN A 1051 9.67 -7.28 34.41
CA ASN A 1051 10.73 -6.47 34.98
C ASN A 1051 12.06 -6.80 34.29
N GLN A 1052 12.70 -5.80 33.69
CA GLN A 1052 14.10 -5.92 33.26
C GLN A 1052 14.98 -6.20 34.49
N SER A 1053 15.68 -7.33 34.50
CA SER A 1053 16.80 -7.55 35.42
C SER A 1053 17.82 -6.43 35.21
N GLU A 1054 18.27 -5.79 36.28
CA GLU A 1054 19.41 -4.87 36.22
C GLU A 1054 20.58 -5.61 35.56
N ARG A 1055 21.02 -5.13 34.39
CA ARG A 1055 22.30 -5.49 33.79
C ARG A 1055 23.18 -4.26 33.84
#